data_AF-A0A9P3G7K2-F1
#
_entry.id   AF-A0A9P3G7K2-F1
#
_cell.length_a   1.000
_cell.length_b   1.000
_cell.length_c   1.000
_cell.angle_alpha   90.00
_cell.angle_beta   90.00
_cell.angle_gamma   90.00
#
_symmetry.space_group_name_H-M   'P 1'
#
loop_
_entity.id
_entity.type
_entity.pdbx_description
1 polymer ?
#
loop_
_entity_poly.entity_id
_entity_poly.type
_entity_poly.pdbx_seq_one_letter_code
_entity_poly.pdbx_strand_id
1 'polypeptide(L)'
;MTGKKQRTQWRPKQRSAAQQAQILNIRLKREKNAKENTPSQPSSPAYHQHPRTTRQHELQAVHEERRAALDQLSAVEHKILVKDQQIALLEDSADAAAAYIEDQQDELRKLNTKLQQSRRERNNARARANRVIKSKTSKHEQDLRTIEDFDARHSRLLDDHTSLQYDYAALREHLSATNSTARQTVQELERSQTLAQELAARLSDSRLATQRSIESLAVATTQRDAAVSELAVYQHLLDETSLDLSRARQQSSRLSGDLGNLQSRYMRTSLELEAAHAAADTARQDVASASAAMNSALSWAQTVSETCTTGALDAREEATTLREKVSDLQQTLTDVRRTNRSLKAKVSRAPQIREKAVAKAKTDCEKELKTFRIKSKGTYTPEARTMALRLVQHGCAQENVGDAMQDIGAMMGVAVLHAPSRRSVGRFLLEGGVAATVQLGFEIENSPDITISGDGTTHRNVGKEARNVTVLVPDSYAEPSHLSHKNRLVGVDTAIDHKSQTQFEGWQSKMTHIFDTFNRSPLAAQQAAHLELSDFARKLLGMHTDHAEDQRKLERTFRQWKKLVARHDLGTASLENPTPEVQKLIASANEEKIRNLGGLEAWRALSADEQAAHDVEMIQRLAESLGDLAYAALDAELQRQLDLFFWAGCCMHKELNSVKGGNAGLVEYWKALGHSAPVLLPNRDNRAVVELADASLAETSPAERRAALVSSGGAVKLASLAGSIFNHKDSKKGQHDTYLYHFLQLTGRTLTFPDTSNTRYQSYCLASAELLTHRLIYIQFLELVRDKKDARNFNNMEANVYQGLHDLSTLTEMVVFAWYGEAISYPYAAIVRGPGSEHLNALELGDFHAYVRKHLQKLIDNPTLILSPDAEPASATLDGSVEWRHPNAVAAMHELAPTMPHLQPLLVAFFKGALATWERFCGEFAPGGIIDTSTAQERHRAWMQPCNDACEGILGTYRRFYEAKPSTSEHQFNALMTYQRNGTEDFAKHMLADDANQQFLRREARRIDGSGLERLRKSKLAEVEQATVAEKRAKERAKAEKLAAKLAKLAQLDLIVDEARLRAMNVKELDAQLDKHRSFKEDTAIPLKSHLKNKGQKLAELLQAVARYQTRHSHALGDDEMESAAHPDGGNMTLQKDCEDAVYDEESDYEE
;
A
#
# COMPACT_ATOMS: atom_id res chain seq x y z
N MET A 1 -8.29 35.80 49.61
CA MET A 1 -7.28 35.00 50.34
C MET A 1 -5.97 35.09 49.54
N THR A 2 -4.86 35.75 49.91
CA THR A 2 -4.00 35.74 51.13
C THR A 2 -3.25 34.41 51.32
N GLY A 3 -1.91 34.32 51.36
CA GLY A 3 -0.80 35.31 51.22
C GLY A 3 0.44 34.63 50.58
N LYS A 4 1.60 35.22 50.24
CA LYS A 4 2.55 36.21 50.83
C LYS A 4 3.97 35.55 50.93
N LYS A 5 5.01 36.30 50.47
CA LYS A 5 6.42 36.49 50.98
C LYS A 5 7.10 35.40 51.85
N GLN A 6 8.41 35.11 51.80
CA GLN A 6 9.66 35.60 51.12
C GLN A 6 10.71 34.42 51.16
N ARG A 7 11.86 34.32 50.46
CA ARG A 7 12.95 35.20 49.92
C ARG A 7 14.08 35.57 50.92
N THR A 8 15.34 35.57 50.43
CA THR A 8 16.66 35.92 51.07
C THR A 8 17.13 34.96 52.18
N GLN A 9 18.37 34.42 52.26
CA GLN A 9 19.77 34.90 52.01
C GLN A 9 20.43 35.50 53.26
N TRP A 10 21.56 34.93 53.73
CA TRP A 10 22.48 35.58 54.68
C TRP A 10 23.97 35.25 54.43
N ARG A 11 24.83 36.17 54.86
CA ARG A 11 26.32 36.21 54.84
C ARG A 11 26.71 37.15 56.00
N PRO A 12 27.88 37.02 56.66
CA PRO A 12 28.97 37.91 56.26
C PRO A 12 30.42 37.39 56.44
N LYS A 13 31.32 38.21 55.89
CA LYS A 13 32.79 38.17 55.88
C LYS A 13 33.40 38.49 57.26
N GLN A 14 34.71 38.25 57.41
CA GLN A 14 35.67 39.35 57.64
C GLN A 14 37.09 39.00 57.10
N ARG A 15 38.07 39.90 57.27
CA ARG A 15 39.40 39.89 56.61
C ARG A 15 40.53 40.29 57.57
N SER A 16 41.66 39.60 57.47
CA SER A 16 43.05 40.13 57.54
C SER A 16 43.97 39.05 56.93
N ALA A 17 44.77 39.28 55.90
CA ALA A 17 45.89 40.23 55.72
C ALA A 17 47.24 39.67 56.22
N ALA A 18 48.14 39.45 55.26
CA ALA A 18 49.60 39.59 55.28
C ALA A 18 50.50 38.79 56.27
N GLN A 19 51.59 38.27 55.67
CA GLN A 19 52.96 38.13 56.19
C GLN A 19 53.31 37.09 57.29
N GLN A 20 54.42 36.38 57.02
CA GLN A 20 55.55 36.01 57.91
C GLN A 20 55.23 35.19 59.20
N ALA A 21 55.89 34.08 59.54
CA ALA A 21 57.01 33.32 59.00
C ALA A 21 57.33 32.12 59.96
N GLN A 22 58.33 31.31 59.58
CA GLN A 22 59.30 30.62 60.46
C GLN A 22 58.94 29.35 61.30
N ILE A 23 59.64 28.26 60.94
CA ILE A 23 60.65 27.52 61.77
C ILE A 23 60.35 26.09 62.31
N LEU A 24 61.13 25.11 61.78
CA LEU A 24 61.63 23.83 62.34
C LEU A 24 60.59 22.76 62.78
N ASN A 25 60.88 21.46 63.00
CA ASN A 25 62.09 20.59 63.13
C ASN A 25 61.68 19.11 62.76
N ILE A 26 62.49 18.05 62.57
CA ILE A 26 63.86 17.78 62.05
C ILE A 26 64.14 16.24 62.06
N ARG A 27 65.13 15.71 61.29
CA ARG A 27 65.71 14.32 61.31
C ARG A 27 64.80 13.19 60.75
N LEU A 28 65.25 12.04 60.20
CA LEU A 28 66.55 11.43 59.75
C LEU A 28 66.21 10.32 58.68
N LYS A 29 66.95 9.26 58.24
CA LYS A 29 68.20 8.55 58.65
C LYS A 29 68.78 7.66 57.49
N ARG A 30 70.11 7.68 57.27
CA ARG A 30 71.09 6.59 56.92
C ARG A 30 70.73 5.40 55.97
N GLU A 31 71.50 5.15 54.88
CA GLU A 31 72.57 4.09 54.67
C GLU A 31 72.04 2.81 53.95
N LYS A 32 72.78 1.91 53.23
CA LYS A 32 74.24 1.66 52.91
C LYS A 32 74.44 0.60 51.76
N ASN A 33 75.59 0.62 51.05
CA ASN A 33 76.39 -0.47 50.36
C ASN A 33 75.69 -1.49 49.38
N ALA A 34 76.31 -2.49 48.66
CA ALA A 34 77.68 -3.08 48.54
C ALA A 34 77.92 -3.89 47.19
N LYS A 35 79.12 -4.50 46.99
CA LYS A 35 79.68 -5.43 45.93
C LYS A 35 78.80 -6.66 45.53
N GLU A 36 79.10 -7.57 44.57
CA GLU A 36 80.32 -8.09 43.86
C GLU A 36 79.84 -8.86 42.55
N ASN A 37 80.59 -9.52 41.61
CA ASN A 37 82.01 -9.88 41.33
C ASN A 37 82.20 -10.21 39.80
N THR A 38 83.44 -10.55 39.41
CA THR A 38 84.02 -11.12 38.16
C THR A 38 83.66 -12.62 37.89
N PRO A 39 84.20 -13.46 36.94
CA PRO A 39 85.47 -13.47 36.11
C PRO A 39 85.25 -13.73 34.57
N SER A 40 86.19 -14.07 33.65
CA SER A 40 87.52 -14.74 33.70
C SER A 40 88.50 -14.52 32.50
N GLN A 41 89.72 -15.07 32.64
CA GLN A 41 90.94 -15.13 31.77
C GLN A 41 90.78 -15.89 30.39
N PRO A 42 91.81 -16.10 29.52
CA PRO A 42 93.29 -15.84 29.54
C PRO A 42 93.83 -15.05 28.28
N SER A 43 95.12 -14.90 27.89
CA SER A 43 96.38 -15.67 28.10
C SER A 43 97.70 -14.86 27.88
N SER A 44 98.86 -15.47 28.23
CA SER A 44 100.27 -14.99 28.11
C SER A 44 100.90 -15.26 26.70
N PRO A 45 102.21 -15.02 26.36
CA PRO A 45 103.46 -14.78 27.14
C PRO A 45 104.17 -13.41 26.86
N ALA A 46 105.17 -12.87 27.58
CA ALA A 46 106.23 -13.30 28.52
C ALA A 46 107.63 -13.60 27.90
N TYR A 47 108.68 -12.89 28.38
CA TYR A 47 110.12 -13.27 28.59
C TYR A 47 110.89 -12.01 29.09
N HIS A 48 111.51 -12.01 30.29
CA HIS A 48 112.98 -12.06 30.56
C HIS A 48 113.79 -10.75 30.28
N GLN A 49 114.80 -10.34 31.07
CA GLN A 49 115.55 -11.01 32.15
C GLN A 49 116.16 -10.03 33.21
N HIS A 50 116.68 -10.59 34.32
CA HIS A 50 117.43 -9.95 35.45
C HIS A 50 118.97 -9.93 35.15
N PRO A 51 119.97 -9.57 36.04
CA PRO A 51 119.91 -9.40 37.51
C PRO A 51 120.82 -8.34 38.23
N ARG A 52 120.56 -8.21 39.55
CA ARG A 52 121.44 -8.01 40.75
C ARG A 52 122.97 -7.86 40.52
N THR A 53 123.72 -7.06 41.28
CA THR A 53 124.09 -7.19 42.74
C THR A 53 124.81 -5.87 43.20
N THR A 54 125.31 -5.57 44.42
CA THR A 54 125.54 -6.24 45.74
C THR A 54 125.41 -5.14 46.84
N ARG A 55 124.48 -5.15 47.80
CA ARG A 55 124.49 -5.77 49.16
C ARG A 55 125.67 -5.40 50.10
N GLN A 56 125.37 -4.56 51.11
CA GLN A 56 126.00 -4.40 52.44
C GLN A 56 127.54 -4.23 52.55
N HIS A 57 128.01 -3.03 52.95
CA HIS A 57 128.70 -2.91 54.26
C HIS A 57 128.87 -1.52 54.93
N GLU A 58 128.30 -0.41 54.43
CA GLU A 58 128.20 0.84 55.22
C GLU A 58 127.01 0.81 56.21
N LEU A 59 126.93 -0.29 56.97
CA LEU A 59 125.79 -0.69 57.78
C LEU A 59 125.83 -0.09 59.19
N GLN A 60 126.17 1.20 59.31
CA GLN A 60 126.28 1.86 60.63
C GLN A 60 126.03 3.39 60.67
N ALA A 61 125.95 4.09 59.53
CA ALA A 61 125.68 5.54 59.51
C ALA A 61 124.19 5.93 59.34
N VAL A 62 123.34 5.02 58.85
CA VAL A 62 121.89 5.23 58.62
C VAL A 62 121.03 4.73 59.80
N HIS A 63 121.66 4.25 60.87
CA HIS A 63 120.96 3.72 62.05
C HIS A 63 120.17 4.78 62.85
N GLU A 64 120.43 6.08 62.62
CA GLU A 64 119.67 7.18 63.21
C GLU A 64 118.55 7.71 62.28
N GLU A 65 118.78 7.78 60.96
CA GLU A 65 117.71 8.00 59.96
C GLU A 65 116.58 6.97 60.08
N ARG A 66 116.92 5.72 60.41
CA ARG A 66 115.97 4.64 60.69
C ARG A 66 114.97 4.97 61.81
N ARG A 67 115.26 5.94 62.68
CA ARG A 67 114.33 6.37 63.76
C ARG A 67 113.34 7.43 63.27
N ALA A 68 113.79 8.39 62.46
CA ALA A 68 112.91 9.42 61.87
C ALA A 68 111.91 8.83 60.85
N ALA A 69 112.31 7.80 60.11
CA ALA A 69 111.44 7.11 59.16
C ALA A 69 110.26 6.36 59.81
N LEU A 70 110.38 5.92 61.07
CA LEU A 70 109.33 5.15 61.76
C LEU A 70 108.14 6.01 62.18
N ASP A 71 108.38 7.23 62.67
CA ASP A 71 107.28 8.11 63.12
C ASP A 71 106.44 8.65 61.94
N GLN A 72 107.05 8.85 60.75
CA GLN A 72 106.29 9.21 59.55
C GLN A 72 105.52 8.02 58.95
N LEU A 73 106.00 6.78 59.11
CA LEU A 73 105.26 5.59 58.67
C LEU A 73 103.93 5.43 59.41
N SER A 74 103.90 5.59 60.74
CA SER A 74 102.68 5.43 61.55
C SER A 74 101.54 6.37 61.12
N ALA A 75 101.86 7.62 60.77
CA ALA A 75 100.88 8.61 60.29
C ALA A 75 100.38 8.34 58.86
N VAL A 76 101.15 7.60 58.05
CA VAL A 76 100.76 7.19 56.69
C VAL A 76 99.97 5.88 56.72
N GLU A 77 100.35 4.90 57.55
CA GLU A 77 99.61 3.64 57.71
C GLU A 77 98.14 3.87 58.11
N HIS A 78 97.86 4.79 59.05
CA HIS A 78 96.49 5.14 59.41
C HIS A 78 95.71 5.83 58.27
N LYS A 79 96.39 6.50 57.32
CA LYS A 79 95.74 7.11 56.14
C LYS A 79 95.56 6.15 54.97
N ILE A 80 96.46 5.18 54.81
CA ILE A 80 96.32 4.09 53.84
C ILE A 80 95.19 3.17 54.30
N LEU A 81 95.17 2.72 55.56
CA LEU A 81 94.12 1.83 56.09
C LEU A 81 92.70 2.42 55.94
N VAL A 82 92.55 3.74 56.07
CA VAL A 82 91.27 4.44 55.86
C VAL A 82 90.94 4.60 54.37
N LYS A 83 91.93 4.77 53.49
CA LYS A 83 91.71 4.81 52.03
C LYS A 83 91.40 3.43 51.46
N ASP A 84 92.06 2.38 51.91
CA ASP A 84 91.80 1.01 51.47
C ASP A 84 90.39 0.57 51.88
N GLN A 85 89.91 0.97 53.06
CA GLN A 85 88.50 0.83 53.45
C GLN A 85 87.53 1.68 52.60
N GLN A 86 87.96 2.80 52.01
CA GLN A 86 87.13 3.57 51.07
C GLN A 86 87.16 3.03 49.63
N ILE A 87 88.27 2.46 49.17
CA ILE A 87 88.36 1.75 47.88
C ILE A 87 87.51 0.47 47.96
N ALA A 88 87.59 -0.26 49.06
CA ALA A 88 86.71 -1.39 49.37
C ALA A 88 85.21 -1.01 49.34
N LEU A 89 84.87 0.26 49.63
CA LEU A 89 83.51 0.82 49.55
C LEU A 89 83.14 1.45 48.18
N LEU A 90 84.08 1.61 47.25
CA LEU A 90 83.85 2.26 45.94
C LEU A 90 83.73 1.29 44.78
N GLU A 91 84.47 0.17 44.83
CA GLU A 91 84.17 -0.99 43.99
C GLU A 91 82.82 -1.64 44.44
N ASP A 92 82.47 -1.48 45.72
CA ASP A 92 81.12 -1.72 46.32
C ASP A 92 80.04 -0.89 45.59
N SER A 93 80.36 0.38 45.33
CA SER A 93 79.74 1.24 44.32
C SER A 93 79.58 0.59 42.94
N ALA A 94 80.70 0.09 42.41
CA ALA A 94 80.84 -0.30 41.02
C ALA A 94 80.15 -1.63 40.67
N ASP A 95 80.27 -2.69 41.48
CA ASP A 95 79.66 -3.99 41.18
C ASP A 95 78.15 -3.99 41.43
N ALA A 96 77.64 -3.22 42.41
CA ALA A 96 76.20 -2.94 42.51
C ALA A 96 75.67 -2.22 41.26
N ALA A 97 76.44 -1.27 40.73
CA ALA A 97 76.12 -0.58 39.50
C ALA A 97 76.28 -1.48 38.27
N ALA A 98 77.24 -2.40 38.24
CA ALA A 98 77.46 -3.37 37.17
C ALA A 98 76.35 -4.42 37.16
N ALA A 99 75.94 -4.95 38.30
CA ALA A 99 74.80 -5.86 38.45
C ALA A 99 73.47 -5.17 38.12
N TYR A 100 73.30 -3.88 38.46
CA TYR A 100 72.13 -3.10 38.01
C TYR A 100 72.18 -2.79 36.52
N ILE A 101 73.36 -2.52 35.94
CA ILE A 101 73.54 -2.33 34.49
C ILE A 101 73.36 -3.66 33.74
N GLU A 102 73.77 -4.80 34.30
CA GLU A 102 73.53 -6.12 33.73
C GLU A 102 72.06 -6.52 33.88
N ASP A 103 71.40 -6.32 35.02
CA ASP A 103 69.96 -6.57 35.14
C ASP A 103 69.16 -5.60 34.26
N GLN A 104 69.55 -4.33 34.10
CA GLN A 104 68.93 -3.44 33.12
C GLN A 104 69.28 -3.81 31.67
N GLN A 105 70.47 -4.34 31.40
CA GLN A 105 70.81 -4.92 30.10
C GLN A 105 70.05 -6.22 29.86
N ASP A 106 69.70 -6.99 30.89
CA ASP A 106 69.03 -8.26 30.78
C ASP A 106 67.51 -8.08 30.79
N GLU A 107 66.96 -7.07 31.47
CA GLU A 107 65.64 -6.49 31.18
C GLU A 107 65.61 -5.95 29.75
N LEU A 108 66.66 -5.29 29.25
CA LEU A 108 66.76 -4.90 27.84
C LEU A 108 66.94 -6.10 26.89
N ARG A 109 67.62 -7.19 27.27
CA ARG A 109 67.71 -8.43 26.48
C ARG A 109 66.36 -9.14 26.53
N LYS A 110 65.65 -9.17 27.66
CA LYS A 110 64.28 -9.71 27.85
C LYS A 110 63.26 -8.86 27.11
N LEU A 111 63.37 -7.53 27.09
CA LEU A 111 62.51 -6.60 26.35
C LEU A 111 62.83 -6.62 24.85
N ASN A 112 64.09 -6.70 24.44
CA ASN A 112 64.48 -6.85 23.04
C ASN A 112 64.19 -8.27 22.54
N THR A 113 64.22 -9.29 23.40
CA THR A 113 63.74 -10.65 23.09
C THR A 113 62.22 -10.67 23.04
N LYS A 114 61.49 -10.01 23.95
CA LYS A 114 60.04 -9.79 23.85
C LYS A 114 59.66 -8.89 22.66
N LEU A 115 60.53 -7.99 22.22
CA LEU A 115 60.32 -7.14 21.04
C LEU A 115 60.65 -7.88 19.75
N GLN A 116 61.70 -8.70 19.72
CA GLN A 116 62.00 -9.63 18.63
C GLN A 116 60.98 -10.76 18.58
N GLN A 117 60.46 -11.23 19.72
CA GLN A 117 59.36 -12.17 19.79
C GLN A 117 58.07 -11.49 19.36
N SER A 118 57.72 -10.30 19.85
CA SER A 118 56.56 -9.54 19.36
C SER A 118 56.69 -9.07 17.91
N ARG A 119 57.92 -8.94 17.37
CA ARG A 119 58.20 -8.72 15.94
C ARG A 119 58.19 -10.03 15.15
N ARG A 120 58.61 -11.16 15.70
CA ARG A 120 58.45 -12.51 15.12
C ARG A 120 57.00 -12.95 15.16
N GLU A 121 56.23 -12.56 16.16
CA GLU A 121 54.79 -12.78 16.32
C GLU A 121 54.01 -11.80 15.46
N ARG A 122 54.39 -10.52 15.34
CA ARG A 122 53.81 -9.62 14.33
C ARG A 122 54.22 -9.99 12.91
N ASN A 123 55.41 -10.51 12.67
CA ASN A 123 55.82 -11.02 11.35
C ASN A 123 55.24 -12.41 11.08
N ASN A 124 54.99 -13.26 12.08
CA ASN A 124 54.28 -14.53 11.94
C ASN A 124 52.77 -14.31 11.89
N ALA A 125 52.22 -13.29 12.52
CA ALA A 125 50.83 -12.87 12.38
C ALA A 125 50.64 -12.12 11.06
N ARG A 126 51.62 -11.36 10.58
CA ARG A 126 51.65 -10.79 9.21
C ARG A 126 52.01 -11.83 8.16
N ALA A 127 52.69 -12.93 8.48
CA ALA A 127 52.95 -14.05 7.55
C ALA A 127 51.93 -15.21 7.70
N ARG A 128 51.09 -15.20 8.74
CA ARG A 128 49.82 -15.94 8.83
C ARG A 128 48.72 -15.12 8.19
N ALA A 129 48.62 -13.81 8.43
CA ALA A 129 47.74 -12.92 7.68
C ALA A 129 48.15 -12.84 6.21
N ASN A 130 49.42 -12.76 5.84
CA ASN A 130 49.84 -12.87 4.43
C ASN A 130 49.80 -14.31 3.89
N ARG A 131 49.68 -15.36 4.73
CA ARG A 131 49.35 -16.73 4.26
C ARG A 131 47.86 -17.01 4.22
N VAL A 132 47.02 -16.30 4.97
CA VAL A 132 45.56 -16.35 4.95
C VAL A 132 45.02 -15.37 3.92
N ILE A 133 45.72 -14.26 3.67
CA ILE A 133 45.60 -13.44 2.46
C ILE A 133 46.16 -14.29 1.32
N LYS A 134 47.43 -14.71 1.23
CA LYS A 134 47.82 -15.60 0.12
C LYS A 134 47.01 -16.89 -0.02
N SER A 135 46.38 -17.47 1.01
CA SER A 135 45.47 -18.61 0.82
C SER A 135 44.03 -18.19 0.52
N LYS A 136 43.55 -16.99 0.89
CA LYS A 136 42.28 -16.42 0.41
C LYS A 136 42.42 -15.66 -0.89
N THR A 137 43.62 -15.28 -1.31
CA THR A 137 43.94 -14.63 -2.59
C THR A 137 44.37 -15.71 -3.56
N SER A 138 45.16 -16.72 -3.16
CA SER A 138 45.30 -17.93 -4.00
C SER A 138 43.99 -18.71 -4.04
N LYS A 139 43.17 -18.74 -2.98
CA LYS A 139 41.81 -19.30 -3.09
C LYS A 139 40.88 -18.36 -3.86
N HIS A 140 40.95 -17.03 -3.74
CA HIS A 140 40.11 -16.15 -4.56
C HIS A 140 40.62 -16.02 -6.01
N GLU A 141 41.89 -16.29 -6.30
CA GLU A 141 42.45 -16.46 -7.65
C GLU A 141 42.17 -17.87 -8.17
N GLN A 142 42.02 -18.88 -7.31
CA GLN A 142 41.59 -20.22 -7.70
C GLN A 142 40.07 -20.30 -7.85
N ASP A 143 39.31 -19.56 -7.04
CA ASP A 143 37.86 -19.38 -7.13
C ASP A 143 37.56 -18.41 -8.29
N LEU A 144 38.33 -17.33 -8.50
CA LEU A 144 38.24 -16.49 -9.71
C LEU A 144 38.67 -17.28 -10.93
N ARG A 145 39.76 -18.07 -10.90
CA ARG A 145 40.05 -18.98 -12.01
C ARG A 145 39.02 -20.07 -12.16
N THR A 146 38.31 -20.49 -11.10
CA THR A 146 37.19 -21.43 -11.22
C THR A 146 35.95 -20.73 -11.77
N ILE A 147 35.76 -19.43 -11.51
CA ILE A 147 34.71 -18.58 -12.08
C ILE A 147 35.05 -18.21 -13.54
N GLU A 148 36.32 -18.00 -13.89
CA GLU A 148 36.82 -17.80 -15.24
C GLU A 148 36.82 -19.12 -16.02
N ASP A 149 37.10 -20.27 -15.39
CA ASP A 149 36.89 -21.59 -15.99
C ASP A 149 35.39 -21.91 -16.09
N PHE A 150 34.57 -21.46 -15.14
CA PHE A 150 33.12 -21.63 -15.17
C PHE A 150 32.48 -20.72 -16.21
N ASP A 151 32.94 -19.48 -16.37
CA ASP A 151 32.53 -18.53 -17.41
C ASP A 151 33.11 -18.95 -18.77
N ALA A 152 34.33 -19.47 -18.86
CA ALA A 152 34.86 -20.05 -20.08
C ALA A 152 34.27 -21.44 -20.40
N ARG A 153 33.60 -22.10 -19.45
CA ARG A 153 32.72 -23.26 -19.67
C ARG A 153 31.28 -22.84 -19.92
N HIS A 154 30.82 -21.70 -19.41
CA HIS A 154 29.47 -21.19 -19.55
C HIS A 154 29.31 -20.44 -20.88
N SER A 155 30.32 -19.67 -21.31
CA SER A 155 30.45 -19.20 -22.69
C SER A 155 30.58 -20.37 -23.66
N ARG A 156 31.39 -21.40 -23.36
CA ARG A 156 31.38 -22.61 -24.21
C ARG A 156 30.05 -23.37 -24.17
N LEU A 157 29.38 -23.45 -23.03
CA LEU A 157 28.02 -24.00 -22.93
C LEU A 157 26.97 -23.09 -23.56
N LEU A 158 27.23 -21.78 -23.76
CA LEU A 158 26.36 -20.84 -24.48
C LEU A 158 26.61 -20.92 -25.98
N ASP A 159 27.86 -21.11 -26.42
CA ASP A 159 28.22 -21.40 -27.80
C ASP A 159 27.67 -22.80 -28.19
N ASP A 160 27.88 -23.82 -27.34
CA ASP A 160 27.31 -25.16 -27.47
C ASP A 160 25.77 -25.11 -27.36
N HIS A 161 25.18 -24.26 -26.50
CA HIS A 161 23.72 -24.08 -26.43
C HIS A 161 23.17 -23.30 -27.62
N THR A 162 23.95 -22.42 -28.24
CA THR A 162 23.54 -21.71 -29.47
C THR A 162 23.66 -22.64 -30.69
N SER A 163 24.70 -23.47 -30.74
CA SER A 163 24.78 -24.59 -31.70
C SER A 163 23.63 -25.57 -31.48
N LEU A 164 23.39 -26.01 -30.23
CA LEU A 164 22.26 -26.86 -29.88
C LEU A 164 20.91 -26.18 -30.14
N GLN A 165 20.77 -24.86 -30.05
CA GLN A 165 19.53 -24.18 -30.47
C GLN A 165 19.35 -24.23 -31.99
N TYR A 166 20.44 -24.15 -32.77
CA TYR A 166 20.40 -24.31 -34.22
C TYR A 166 20.09 -25.77 -34.62
N ASP A 167 20.78 -26.73 -34.01
CA ASP A 167 20.55 -28.17 -34.19
C ASP A 167 19.17 -28.59 -33.69
N TYR A 168 18.66 -28.00 -32.59
CA TYR A 168 17.32 -28.23 -32.04
C TYR A 168 16.24 -27.53 -32.86
N ALA A 169 16.53 -26.41 -33.53
CA ALA A 169 15.59 -25.84 -34.51
C ALA A 169 15.43 -26.78 -35.71
N ALA A 170 16.55 -27.27 -36.28
CA ALA A 170 16.53 -28.24 -37.36
C ALA A 170 15.88 -29.58 -36.93
N LEU A 171 16.19 -30.07 -35.73
CA LEU A 171 15.60 -31.28 -35.17
C LEU A 171 14.10 -31.08 -34.86
N ARG A 172 13.67 -29.91 -34.38
CA ARG A 172 12.25 -29.58 -34.12
C ARG A 172 11.44 -29.55 -35.40
N GLU A 173 12.01 -29.04 -36.49
CA GLU A 173 11.41 -29.13 -37.83
C GLU A 173 11.26 -30.60 -38.26
N HIS A 174 12.32 -31.40 -38.08
CA HIS A 174 12.32 -32.85 -38.40
C HIS A 174 11.39 -33.70 -37.50
N LEU A 175 11.24 -33.36 -36.21
CA LEU A 175 10.46 -34.11 -35.22
C LEU A 175 8.99 -33.72 -35.21
N SER A 176 8.63 -32.58 -35.83
CA SER A 176 7.23 -32.17 -36.04
C SER A 176 6.40 -33.25 -36.77
N ALA A 177 7.07 -34.15 -37.49
CA ALA A 177 6.48 -35.25 -38.24
C ALA A 177 6.17 -36.54 -37.44
N THR A 178 6.58 -36.72 -36.17
CA THR A 178 6.38 -38.05 -35.51
C THR A 178 6.20 -38.10 -33.99
N ASN A 179 5.00 -38.57 -33.60
CA ASN A 179 4.62 -39.27 -32.36
C ASN A 179 4.57 -38.55 -30.99
N SER A 180 3.74 -39.12 -30.11
CA SER A 180 3.23 -38.49 -28.88
C SER A 180 4.25 -38.33 -27.75
N THR A 181 5.22 -39.25 -27.61
CA THR A 181 6.20 -39.24 -26.50
C THR A 181 6.97 -37.92 -26.41
N ALA A 182 7.29 -37.32 -27.56
CA ALA A 182 7.99 -36.04 -27.63
C ALA A 182 7.22 -34.88 -26.96
N ARG A 183 5.88 -34.93 -26.90
CA ARG A 183 5.08 -33.88 -26.25
C ARG A 183 5.25 -33.87 -24.73
N GLN A 184 5.45 -35.02 -24.10
CA GLN A 184 5.76 -35.08 -22.67
C GLN A 184 7.18 -34.54 -22.40
N THR A 185 8.16 -34.93 -23.21
CA THR A 185 9.54 -34.41 -23.08
C THR A 185 9.60 -32.90 -23.30
N VAL A 186 8.83 -32.37 -24.26
CA VAL A 186 8.71 -30.91 -24.48
C VAL A 186 8.05 -30.23 -23.28
N GLN A 187 6.96 -30.76 -22.70
CA GLN A 187 6.36 -30.17 -21.49
C GLN A 187 7.28 -30.21 -20.27
N GLU A 188 8.13 -31.24 -20.12
CA GLU A 188 9.13 -31.28 -19.05
C GLU A 188 10.30 -30.32 -19.30
N LEU A 189 10.72 -30.13 -20.56
CA LEU A 189 11.68 -29.10 -20.96
C LEU A 189 11.13 -27.67 -20.76
N GLU A 190 9.88 -27.41 -21.14
CA GLU A 190 9.19 -26.14 -20.91
C GLU A 190 9.09 -25.84 -19.41
N ARG A 191 8.65 -26.81 -18.59
CA ARG A 191 8.65 -26.68 -17.13
C ARG A 191 10.05 -26.43 -16.56
N SER A 192 11.06 -27.12 -17.06
CA SER A 192 12.46 -26.90 -16.67
C SER A 192 12.95 -25.50 -17.06
N GLN A 193 12.53 -24.99 -18.20
CA GLN A 193 12.84 -23.64 -18.68
C GLN A 193 12.14 -22.57 -17.83
N THR A 194 10.86 -22.74 -17.48
CA THR A 194 10.16 -21.86 -16.53
C THR A 194 10.81 -21.88 -15.15
N LEU A 195 11.18 -23.06 -14.63
CA LEU A 195 11.86 -23.19 -13.34
C LEU A 195 13.25 -22.52 -13.36
N ALA A 196 13.98 -22.61 -14.48
CA ALA A 196 15.25 -21.93 -14.69
C ALA A 196 15.08 -20.40 -14.78
N GLN A 197 14.01 -19.92 -15.41
CA GLN A 197 13.66 -18.50 -15.46
C GLN A 197 13.26 -17.97 -14.07
N GLU A 198 12.47 -18.70 -13.28
CA GLU A 198 12.20 -18.37 -11.88
C GLU A 198 13.48 -18.35 -11.04
N LEU A 199 14.38 -19.32 -11.20
CA LEU A 199 15.67 -19.33 -10.53
C LEU A 199 16.55 -18.14 -10.94
N ALA A 200 16.57 -17.78 -12.22
CA ALA A 200 17.27 -16.61 -12.72
C ALA A 200 16.68 -15.30 -12.15
N ALA A 201 15.36 -15.18 -12.05
CA ALA A 201 14.69 -14.04 -11.41
C ALA A 201 15.04 -13.94 -9.92
N ARG A 202 14.91 -15.04 -9.17
CA ARG A 202 15.27 -15.11 -7.74
C ARG A 202 16.77 -14.85 -7.50
N LEU A 203 17.65 -15.25 -8.44
CA LEU A 203 19.07 -14.92 -8.42
C LEU A 203 19.32 -13.45 -8.77
N SER A 204 18.53 -12.84 -9.66
CA SER A 204 18.57 -11.40 -9.96
C SER A 204 18.14 -10.56 -8.74
N ASP A 205 17.04 -10.92 -8.08
CA ASP A 205 16.60 -10.32 -6.81
C ASP A 205 17.66 -10.46 -5.72
N SER A 206 18.25 -11.66 -5.57
CA SER A 206 19.35 -11.91 -4.64
C SER A 206 20.59 -11.07 -4.99
N ARG A 207 20.91 -10.91 -6.27
CA ARG A 207 21.99 -10.05 -6.78
C ARG A 207 21.71 -8.57 -6.53
N LEU A 208 20.47 -8.10 -6.68
CA LEU A 208 20.03 -6.74 -6.36
C LEU A 208 20.04 -6.47 -4.85
N ALA A 209 19.60 -7.41 -4.02
CA ALA A 209 19.70 -7.34 -2.56
C ALA A 209 21.17 -7.34 -2.10
N THR A 210 22.01 -8.17 -2.72
CA THR A 210 23.46 -8.19 -2.48
C THR A 210 24.11 -6.90 -2.96
N GLN A 211 23.71 -6.34 -4.10
CA GLN A 211 24.26 -5.09 -4.63
C GLN A 211 23.85 -3.88 -3.77
N ARG A 212 22.59 -3.78 -3.33
CA ARG A 212 22.17 -2.79 -2.33
C ARG A 212 22.90 -2.96 -1.00
N SER A 213 23.23 -4.20 -0.62
CA SER A 213 24.08 -4.48 0.54
C SER A 213 25.52 -4.00 0.31
N ILE A 214 26.10 -4.22 -0.88
CA ILE A 214 27.41 -3.71 -1.30
C ILE A 214 27.44 -2.18 -1.33
N GLU A 215 26.38 -1.53 -1.82
CA GLU A 215 26.24 -0.07 -1.83
C GLU A 215 26.14 0.48 -0.40
N SER A 216 25.38 -0.16 0.49
CA SER A 216 25.35 0.19 1.92
C SER A 216 26.72 -0.01 2.60
N LEU A 217 27.45 -1.07 2.22
CA LEU A 217 28.81 -1.35 2.66
C LEU A 217 29.82 -0.35 2.07
N ALA A 218 29.60 0.19 0.87
CA ALA A 218 30.42 1.22 0.26
C ALA A 218 30.21 2.59 0.93
N VAL A 219 28.96 2.92 1.32
CA VAL A 219 28.66 4.08 2.17
C VAL A 219 29.27 3.93 3.57
N ALA A 220 29.13 2.75 4.20
CA ALA A 220 29.79 2.45 5.46
C ALA A 220 31.33 2.48 5.34
N THR A 221 31.89 2.08 4.19
CA THR A 221 33.33 2.11 3.91
C THR A 221 33.83 3.53 3.68
N THR A 222 33.09 4.40 2.98
CA THR A 222 33.47 5.82 2.85
C THR A 222 33.35 6.57 4.18
N GLN A 223 32.35 6.28 5.01
CA GLN A 223 32.29 6.78 6.39
C GLN A 223 33.45 6.26 7.25
N ARG A 224 33.81 4.97 7.13
CA ARG A 224 34.99 4.38 7.77
C ARG A 224 36.27 5.06 7.29
N ASP A 225 36.40 5.37 6.00
CA ASP A 225 37.62 5.91 5.40
C ASP A 225 37.81 7.40 5.70
N ALA A 226 36.71 8.15 5.87
CA ALA A 226 36.72 9.46 6.51
C ALA A 226 37.21 9.38 7.97
N ALA A 227 36.69 8.45 8.78
CA ALA A 227 37.13 8.24 10.16
C ALA A 227 38.59 7.73 10.26
N VAL A 228 39.05 6.93 9.29
CA VAL A 228 40.45 6.49 9.16
C VAL A 228 41.34 7.67 8.76
N SER A 229 40.85 8.61 7.94
CA SER A 229 41.57 9.85 7.61
C SER A 229 41.71 10.76 8.83
N GLU A 230 40.66 10.96 9.64
CA GLU A 230 40.78 11.66 10.92
C GLU A 230 41.78 10.96 11.87
N LEU A 231 41.69 9.62 11.99
CA LEU A 231 42.64 8.83 12.77
C LEU A 231 44.08 8.94 12.26
N ALA A 232 44.29 9.09 10.95
CA ALA A 232 45.60 9.31 10.35
C ALA A 232 46.16 10.71 10.67
N VAL A 233 45.31 11.75 10.68
CA VAL A 233 45.69 13.11 11.15
C VAL A 233 46.09 13.08 12.63
N TYR A 234 45.31 12.41 13.49
CA TYR A 234 45.68 12.22 14.90
C TYR A 234 46.95 11.38 15.08
N GLN A 235 47.22 10.42 14.21
CA GLN A 235 48.44 9.62 14.24
C GLN A 235 49.66 10.44 13.80
N HIS A 236 49.56 11.23 12.73
CA HIS A 236 50.62 12.15 12.30
C HIS A 236 51.00 13.13 13.43
N LEU A 237 49.99 13.76 14.07
CA LEU A 237 50.21 14.68 15.18
C LEU A 237 50.84 14.00 16.41
N LEU A 238 50.56 12.71 16.63
CA LEU A 238 51.17 11.92 17.69
C LEU A 238 52.63 11.55 17.37
N ASP A 239 52.93 11.23 16.11
CA ASP A 239 54.27 10.88 15.65
C ASP A 239 55.17 12.13 15.60
N GLU A 240 54.64 13.28 15.18
CA GLU A 240 55.28 14.61 15.23
C GLU A 240 55.59 15.04 16.68
N THR A 241 54.62 14.98 17.59
CA THR A 241 54.87 15.29 19.02
C THR A 241 55.80 14.27 19.70
N SER A 242 55.91 13.05 19.18
CA SER A 242 56.90 12.05 19.60
C SER A 242 58.30 12.34 19.05
N LEU A 243 58.40 12.88 17.83
CA LEU A 243 59.66 13.35 17.24
C LEU A 243 60.21 14.55 18.02
N ASP A 244 59.36 15.51 18.39
CA ASP A 244 59.76 16.64 19.24
C ASP A 244 60.13 16.22 20.67
N LEU A 245 59.45 15.23 21.23
CA LEU A 245 59.86 14.60 22.49
C LEU A 245 61.26 13.95 22.36
N SER A 246 61.59 13.37 21.21
CA SER A 246 62.92 12.83 20.93
C SER A 246 63.98 13.93 20.80
N ARG A 247 63.72 14.98 20.00
CA ARG A 247 64.56 16.18 19.86
C ARG A 247 64.86 16.82 21.22
N ALA A 248 63.84 17.05 22.04
CA ALA A 248 63.96 17.63 23.37
C ALA A 248 64.74 16.73 24.36
N ARG A 249 64.73 15.40 24.19
CA ARG A 249 65.61 14.48 24.94
C ARG A 249 67.05 14.61 24.51
N GLN A 250 67.31 14.60 23.20
CA GLN A 250 68.67 14.73 22.67
C GLN A 250 69.30 16.08 23.05
N GLN A 251 68.52 17.18 22.96
CA GLN A 251 68.93 18.51 23.42
C GLN A 251 69.19 18.54 24.93
N SER A 252 68.30 17.98 25.75
CA SER A 252 68.54 17.86 27.21
C SER A 252 69.76 16.99 27.55
N SER A 253 70.15 16.05 26.69
CA SER A 253 71.34 15.23 26.90
C SER A 253 72.62 16.00 26.57
N ARG A 254 72.63 16.74 25.44
CA ARG A 254 73.76 17.60 25.05
C ARG A 254 74.01 18.69 26.10
N LEU A 255 72.99 19.49 26.41
CA LEU A 255 73.08 20.57 27.40
C LEU A 255 73.51 20.08 28.79
N SER A 256 73.21 18.82 29.16
CA SER A 256 73.65 18.24 30.43
C SER A 256 75.13 17.79 30.41
N GLY A 257 75.68 17.45 29.24
CA GLY A 257 77.12 17.20 29.05
C GLY A 257 77.91 18.51 28.92
N ASP A 258 77.39 19.46 28.16
CA ASP A 258 77.96 20.81 28.00
C ASP A 258 78.07 21.51 29.37
N LEU A 259 77.02 21.41 30.20
CA LEU A 259 77.02 21.88 31.59
C LEU A 259 78.11 21.19 32.43
N GLY A 260 78.28 19.88 32.33
CA GLY A 260 79.32 19.14 33.06
C GLY A 260 80.73 19.56 32.67
N ASN A 261 80.97 19.79 31.37
CA ASN A 261 82.23 20.32 30.85
C ASN A 261 82.49 21.75 31.34
N LEU A 262 81.46 22.61 31.34
CA LEU A 262 81.60 24.00 31.80
C LEU A 262 81.80 24.10 33.32
N GLN A 263 81.11 23.26 34.10
CA GLN A 263 81.35 23.12 35.55
C GLN A 263 82.76 22.60 35.84
N SER A 264 83.28 21.68 35.01
CA SER A 264 84.66 21.18 35.16
C SER A 264 85.71 22.26 34.86
N ARG A 265 85.48 23.13 33.86
CA ARG A 265 86.30 24.34 33.63
C ARG A 265 86.21 25.32 34.79
N TYR A 266 85.00 25.65 35.25
CA TYR A 266 84.78 26.57 36.35
C TYR A 266 85.44 26.09 37.66
N MET A 267 85.35 24.79 37.99
CA MET A 267 86.05 24.23 39.15
C MET A 267 87.57 24.35 39.02
N ARG A 268 88.12 24.13 37.82
CA ARG A 268 89.56 24.30 37.57
C ARG A 268 90.00 25.75 37.74
N THR A 269 89.34 26.71 37.07
CA THR A 269 89.72 28.13 37.17
C THR A 269 89.47 28.70 38.56
N SER A 270 88.47 28.21 39.31
CA SER A 270 88.28 28.57 40.72
C SER A 270 89.41 28.06 41.61
N LEU A 271 89.92 26.83 41.39
CA LEU A 271 91.07 26.30 42.13
C LEU A 271 92.38 27.01 41.75
N GLU A 272 92.55 27.39 40.48
CA GLU A 272 93.68 28.19 40.01
C GLU A 272 93.65 29.61 40.62
N LEU A 273 92.48 30.21 40.75
CA LEU A 273 92.27 31.49 41.44
C LEU A 273 92.51 31.39 42.96
N GLU A 274 92.09 30.31 43.62
CA GLU A 274 92.38 30.05 45.04
C GLU A 274 93.90 29.86 45.27
N ALA A 275 94.59 29.15 44.37
CA ALA A 275 96.05 29.01 44.42
C ALA A 275 96.77 30.35 44.18
N ALA A 276 96.29 31.18 43.25
CA ALA A 276 96.85 32.51 42.99
C ALA A 276 96.68 33.46 44.19
N HIS A 277 95.52 33.43 44.87
CA HIS A 277 95.32 34.18 46.11
C HIS A 277 96.25 33.68 47.24
N ALA A 278 96.39 32.36 47.42
CA ALA A 278 97.28 31.79 48.43
C ALA A 278 98.76 32.19 48.19
N ALA A 279 99.22 32.21 46.94
CA ALA A 279 100.55 32.69 46.57
C ALA A 279 100.72 34.19 46.87
N ALA A 280 99.72 35.01 46.55
CA ALA A 280 99.74 36.45 46.84
C ALA A 280 99.72 36.77 48.34
N ASP A 281 98.98 36.03 49.15
CA ASP A 281 98.98 36.19 50.62
C ASP A 281 100.25 35.65 51.28
N THR A 282 100.90 34.63 50.71
CA THR A 282 102.25 34.19 51.13
C THR A 282 103.27 35.32 50.89
N ALA A 283 103.29 35.89 49.68
CA ALA A 283 104.19 37.00 49.33
C ALA A 283 103.98 38.25 50.22
N ARG A 284 102.75 38.49 50.70
CA ARG A 284 102.45 39.55 51.69
C ARG A 284 103.03 39.26 53.08
N GLN A 285 103.06 38.00 53.50
CA GLN A 285 103.64 37.60 54.79
C GLN A 285 105.17 37.68 54.78
N ASP A 286 105.82 37.31 53.67
CA ASP A 286 107.26 37.47 53.50
C ASP A 286 107.70 38.96 53.61
N VAL A 287 106.95 39.87 52.96
CA VAL A 287 107.18 41.33 53.06
C VAL A 287 107.05 41.87 54.49
N ALA A 288 106.26 41.24 55.36
CA ALA A 288 106.04 41.69 56.73
C ALA A 288 107.15 41.28 57.72
N SER A 289 108.08 40.40 57.32
CA SER A 289 109.00 39.71 58.25
C SER A 289 110.49 40.08 58.10
N ALA A 290 110.89 40.72 57.00
CA ALA A 290 112.29 41.10 56.75
C ALA A 290 112.60 42.54 57.19
N SER A 291 113.20 42.70 58.37
CA SER A 291 113.66 44.00 58.88
C SER A 291 115.19 44.16 58.81
N ALA A 292 115.63 45.39 58.53
CA ALA A 292 117.01 45.88 58.38
C ALA A 292 117.81 45.49 57.10
N ALA A 293 118.59 46.46 56.59
CA ALA A 293 119.67 46.36 55.60
C ALA A 293 119.36 46.21 54.08
N MET A 294 118.71 47.24 53.52
CA MET A 294 119.18 47.99 52.33
C MET A 294 119.06 47.42 50.88
N ASN A 295 118.03 47.92 50.18
CA ASN A 295 118.09 48.50 48.83
C ASN A 295 118.67 47.69 47.63
N SER A 296 118.38 46.39 47.52
CA SER A 296 118.40 45.72 46.20
C SER A 296 117.25 44.71 45.95
N ALA A 297 116.46 44.37 46.97
CA ALA A 297 115.32 43.44 46.83
C ALA A 297 114.04 44.07 46.24
N LEU A 298 113.90 45.40 46.26
CA LEU A 298 112.61 46.08 46.06
C LEU A 298 112.03 45.91 44.64
N SER A 299 112.88 46.01 43.61
CA SER A 299 112.47 45.95 42.19
C SER A 299 111.83 44.59 41.83
N TRP A 300 112.47 43.49 42.22
CA TRP A 300 112.00 42.14 41.88
C TRP A 300 110.66 41.80 42.57
N ALA A 301 110.50 42.21 43.84
CA ALA A 301 109.27 41.99 44.60
C ALA A 301 108.06 42.73 43.99
N GLN A 302 108.24 43.96 43.50
CA GLN A 302 107.17 44.72 42.84
C GLN A 302 106.72 44.05 41.53
N THR A 303 107.67 43.62 40.68
CA THR A 303 107.33 42.94 39.40
C THR A 303 106.59 41.63 39.62
N VAL A 304 107.00 40.81 40.61
CA VAL A 304 106.30 39.56 40.95
C VAL A 304 104.88 39.85 41.47
N SER A 305 104.72 40.84 42.35
CA SER A 305 103.40 41.23 42.87
C SER A 305 102.45 41.66 41.75
N GLU A 306 102.87 42.56 40.85
CA GLU A 306 102.03 43.06 39.75
C GLU A 306 101.61 41.95 38.77
N THR A 307 102.56 41.06 38.43
CA THR A 307 102.29 39.90 37.57
C THR A 307 101.26 38.97 38.20
N CYS A 308 101.39 38.65 39.48
CA CYS A 308 100.42 37.81 40.21
C CYS A 308 99.05 38.49 40.36
N THR A 309 98.98 39.79 40.62
CA THR A 309 97.69 40.49 40.73
C THR A 309 96.96 40.59 39.40
N THR A 310 97.68 40.69 38.28
CA THR A 310 97.06 40.76 36.94
C THR A 310 96.43 39.41 36.57
N GLY A 311 97.19 38.32 36.67
CA GLY A 311 96.66 36.97 36.42
C GLY A 311 95.51 36.57 37.34
N ALA A 312 95.50 37.05 38.59
CA ALA A 312 94.39 36.84 39.53
C ALA A 312 93.11 37.64 39.17
N LEU A 313 93.24 38.78 38.49
CA LEU A 313 92.09 39.53 37.97
C LEU A 313 91.51 38.86 36.72
N ASP A 314 92.35 38.47 35.76
CA ASP A 314 91.92 37.77 34.54
C ASP A 314 91.23 36.44 34.86
N ALA A 315 91.82 35.63 35.74
CA ALA A 315 91.24 34.36 36.20
C ALA A 315 89.92 34.57 36.96
N ARG A 316 89.77 35.69 37.69
CA ARG A 316 88.53 36.05 38.38
C ARG A 316 87.43 36.45 37.41
N GLU A 317 87.75 37.18 36.35
CA GLU A 317 86.76 37.58 35.32
C GLU A 317 86.33 36.39 34.45
N GLU A 318 87.24 35.48 34.09
CA GLU A 318 86.84 34.21 33.46
C GLU A 318 85.98 33.37 34.43
N ALA A 319 86.34 33.28 35.72
CA ALA A 319 85.57 32.53 36.71
C ALA A 319 84.14 33.09 36.91
N THR A 320 83.95 34.41 36.98
CA THR A 320 82.59 35.00 37.02
C THR A 320 81.82 34.74 35.74
N THR A 321 82.46 34.93 34.59
CA THR A 321 81.86 34.70 33.26
C THR A 321 81.43 33.23 33.06
N LEU A 322 82.24 32.27 33.54
CA LEU A 322 81.90 30.85 33.52
C LEU A 322 80.76 30.51 34.49
N ARG A 323 80.71 31.16 35.65
CA ARG A 323 79.65 30.96 36.65
C ARG A 323 78.28 31.38 36.13
N GLU A 324 78.20 32.51 35.44
CA GLU A 324 76.96 32.99 34.79
C GLU A 324 76.52 32.02 33.68
N LYS A 325 77.44 31.62 32.80
CA LYS A 325 77.16 30.63 31.73
C LYS A 325 76.74 29.25 32.28
N VAL A 326 77.27 28.83 33.44
CA VAL A 326 76.80 27.64 34.16
C VAL A 326 75.35 27.81 34.65
N SER A 327 74.99 28.99 35.17
CA SER A 327 73.62 29.32 35.62
C SER A 327 72.62 29.30 34.46
N ASP A 328 72.95 29.96 33.34
CA ASP A 328 72.07 30.03 32.17
C ASP A 328 71.85 28.65 31.51
N LEU A 329 72.89 27.82 31.47
CA LEU A 329 72.77 26.42 31.04
C LEU A 329 71.91 25.59 31.99
N GLN A 330 71.99 25.80 33.31
CA GLN A 330 71.12 25.13 34.29
C GLN A 330 69.65 25.54 34.13
N GLN A 331 69.37 26.83 33.92
CA GLN A 331 68.02 27.32 33.67
C GLN A 331 67.46 26.74 32.36
N THR A 332 68.21 26.85 31.27
CA THR A 332 67.84 26.32 29.95
C THR A 332 67.58 24.81 29.99
N LEU A 333 68.46 24.04 30.65
CA LEU A 333 68.29 22.61 30.84
C LEU A 333 67.04 22.27 31.68
N THR A 334 66.69 23.10 32.65
CA THR A 334 65.49 22.94 33.48
C THR A 334 64.20 23.16 32.69
N ASP A 335 64.16 24.17 31.81
CA ASP A 335 63.00 24.42 30.95
C ASP A 335 62.85 23.40 29.81
N VAL A 336 63.95 22.95 29.20
CA VAL A 336 63.91 21.82 28.25
C VAL A 336 63.40 20.55 28.96
N ARG A 337 63.81 20.28 30.20
CA ARG A 337 63.29 19.16 31.01
C ARG A 337 61.81 19.32 31.37
N ARG A 338 61.33 20.54 31.62
CA ARG A 338 59.89 20.86 31.83
C ARG A 338 59.07 20.56 30.58
N THR A 339 59.53 20.99 29.41
CA THR A 339 58.92 20.68 28.10
C THR A 339 58.90 19.17 27.81
N ASN A 340 59.99 18.46 28.12
CA ASN A 340 60.10 17.00 27.99
C ASN A 340 59.02 16.26 28.81
N ARG A 341 58.77 16.70 30.05
CA ARG A 341 57.70 16.16 30.92
C ARG A 341 56.31 16.43 30.33
N SER A 342 56.07 17.63 29.80
CA SER A 342 54.80 18.01 29.16
C SER A 342 54.51 17.16 27.91
N LEU A 343 55.48 17.01 27.00
CA LEU A 343 55.33 16.17 25.81
C LEU A 343 55.15 14.68 26.16
N LYS A 344 55.90 14.15 27.14
CA LYS A 344 55.71 12.78 27.66
C LYS A 344 54.28 12.57 28.19
N ALA A 345 53.70 13.56 28.88
CA ALA A 345 52.32 13.49 29.38
C ALA A 345 51.26 13.57 28.26
N LYS A 346 51.51 14.33 27.18
CA LYS A 346 50.64 14.35 25.99
C LYS A 346 50.63 12.99 25.29
N VAL A 347 51.81 12.47 24.91
CA VAL A 347 51.95 11.16 24.23
C VAL A 347 51.34 10.03 25.07
N SER A 348 51.51 10.05 26.39
CA SER A 348 50.93 9.06 27.31
C SER A 348 49.39 9.08 27.40
N ARG A 349 48.72 10.18 27.01
CA ARG A 349 47.25 10.33 27.10
C ARG A 349 46.53 10.06 25.78
N ALA A 350 47.23 10.17 24.65
CA ALA A 350 46.64 10.01 23.32
C ALA A 350 45.89 8.68 23.10
N PRO A 351 46.35 7.49 23.58
CA PRO A 351 45.62 6.24 23.39
C PRO A 351 44.21 6.25 24.00
N GLN A 352 44.08 6.80 25.22
CA GLN A 352 42.81 6.89 25.95
C GLN A 352 41.83 7.88 25.31
N ILE A 353 42.34 8.92 24.64
CA ILE A 353 41.52 9.88 23.87
C ILE A 353 40.98 9.19 22.61
N ARG A 354 41.84 8.46 21.88
CA ARG A 354 41.48 7.72 20.67
C ARG A 354 40.44 6.63 20.95
N GLU A 355 40.63 5.89 22.04
CA GLU A 355 39.69 4.84 22.50
C GLU A 355 38.30 5.41 22.82
N LYS A 356 38.23 6.55 23.53
CA LYS A 356 36.97 7.24 23.82
C LYS A 356 36.27 7.77 22.57
N ALA A 357 37.02 8.26 21.57
CA ALA A 357 36.44 8.71 20.31
C ALA A 357 35.81 7.54 19.52
N VAL A 358 36.51 6.41 19.43
CA VAL A 358 36.00 5.20 18.75
C VAL A 358 34.80 4.61 19.50
N ALA A 359 34.83 4.56 20.84
CA ALA A 359 33.70 4.10 21.65
C ALA A 359 32.45 4.98 21.44
N LYS A 360 32.62 6.32 21.35
CA LYS A 360 31.53 7.23 21.02
C LYS A 360 30.97 6.95 19.62
N ALA A 361 31.82 6.88 18.60
CA ALA A 361 31.39 6.64 17.22
C ALA A 361 30.60 5.32 17.07
N LYS A 362 31.06 4.23 17.73
CA LYS A 362 30.32 2.97 17.78
C LYS A 362 28.95 3.11 18.47
N THR A 363 28.91 3.84 19.59
CA THR A 363 27.67 4.08 20.34
C THR A 363 26.66 4.90 19.54
N ASP A 364 27.11 5.88 18.76
CA ASP A 364 26.22 6.72 17.95
C ASP A 364 25.73 5.97 16.69
N CYS A 365 26.58 5.17 16.05
CA CYS A 365 26.18 4.25 14.97
C CYS A 365 25.14 3.20 15.45
N GLU A 366 25.34 2.61 16.64
CA GLU A 366 24.38 1.69 17.25
C GLU A 366 23.02 2.34 17.58
N LYS A 367 22.97 3.65 17.82
CA LYS A 367 21.69 4.38 17.98
C LYS A 367 20.98 4.56 16.66
N GLU A 368 21.69 4.95 15.60
CA GLU A 368 21.06 5.17 14.29
C GLU A 368 20.49 3.86 13.71
N LEU A 369 21.20 2.74 13.85
CA LEU A 369 20.71 1.41 13.47
C LEU A 369 19.48 0.94 14.27
N LYS A 370 19.26 1.46 15.48
CA LYS A 370 18.14 1.11 16.36
C LYS A 370 17.00 2.14 16.36
N THR A 371 17.01 3.13 15.46
CA THR A 371 16.06 4.25 15.50
C THR A 371 15.45 4.56 14.13
N PHE A 372 14.16 4.25 13.93
CA PHE A 372 13.45 4.64 12.71
C PHE A 372 12.82 6.04 12.85
N ARG A 373 13.30 6.97 12.03
CA ARG A 373 12.81 8.36 11.98
C ARG A 373 11.73 8.49 10.90
N ILE A 374 10.46 8.30 11.25
CA ILE A 374 9.31 8.48 10.34
C ILE A 374 9.11 9.93 9.84
N LYS A 375 9.97 10.87 10.23
CA LYS A 375 9.99 12.26 9.76
C LYS A 375 11.39 12.68 9.32
N SER A 376 11.44 13.36 8.17
CA SER A 376 12.60 14.12 7.70
C SER A 376 12.23 15.59 7.54
N LYS A 377 13.07 16.51 8.02
CA LYS A 377 12.84 17.97 7.98
C LYS A 377 11.41 18.38 8.43
N GLY A 378 10.89 17.72 9.46
CA GLY A 378 9.53 17.95 10.02
C GLY A 378 8.36 17.31 9.26
N THR A 379 8.58 16.77 8.06
CA THR A 379 7.55 16.12 7.22
C THR A 379 7.64 14.59 7.34
N TYR A 380 6.53 13.87 7.32
CA TYR A 380 6.53 12.40 7.31
C TYR A 380 7.10 11.86 5.99
N THR A 381 8.04 10.92 6.06
CA THR A 381 8.72 10.36 4.86
C THR A 381 7.74 9.55 4.00
N PRO A 382 8.00 9.35 2.68
CA PRO A 382 7.10 8.58 1.80
C PRO A 382 6.79 7.19 2.38
N GLU A 383 7.81 6.47 2.83
CA GLU A 383 7.71 5.11 3.37
C GLU A 383 6.83 5.06 4.61
N ALA A 384 6.91 6.07 5.49
CA ALA A 384 6.06 6.17 6.67
C ALA A 384 4.58 6.44 6.32
N ARG A 385 4.31 7.17 5.23
CA ARG A 385 2.94 7.44 4.76
C ARG A 385 2.36 6.20 4.04
N THR A 386 3.17 5.49 3.27
CA THR A 386 2.82 4.19 2.65
C THR A 386 2.60 3.08 3.69
N MET A 387 3.43 2.99 4.74
CA MET A 387 3.20 2.04 5.84
C MET A 387 1.87 2.32 6.55
N ALA A 388 1.55 3.59 6.80
CA ALA A 388 0.26 3.99 7.38
C ALA A 388 -0.93 3.69 6.45
N LEU A 389 -0.78 3.85 5.13
CA LEU A 389 -1.79 3.42 4.15
C LEU A 389 -2.05 1.91 4.23
N ARG A 390 -1.00 1.09 4.17
CA ARG A 390 -1.08 -0.38 4.27
C ARG A 390 -1.75 -0.83 5.57
N LEU A 391 -1.42 -0.23 6.70
CA LEU A 391 -2.05 -0.57 7.98
C LEU A 391 -3.57 -0.32 7.95
N VAL A 392 -4.05 0.76 7.32
CA VAL A 392 -5.50 1.01 7.15
C VAL A 392 -6.14 0.03 6.17
N GLN A 393 -5.46 -0.34 5.07
CA GLN A 393 -5.92 -1.36 4.13
C GLN A 393 -6.09 -2.73 4.81
N HIS A 394 -5.16 -3.11 5.68
CA HIS A 394 -5.26 -4.31 6.54
C HIS A 394 -6.21 -4.14 7.74
N GLY A 395 -7.07 -3.12 7.72
CA GLY A 395 -8.20 -2.96 8.64
C GLY A 395 -7.99 -1.99 9.79
N CYS A 396 -6.75 -1.60 10.11
CA CYS A 396 -6.41 -0.79 11.29
C CYS A 396 -7.22 0.52 11.35
N ALA A 397 -7.61 0.93 12.56
CA ALA A 397 -8.28 2.20 12.80
C ALA A 397 -7.29 3.37 12.62
N GLN A 398 -7.71 4.45 11.96
CA GLN A 398 -6.82 5.59 11.62
C GLN A 398 -6.15 6.22 12.86
N GLU A 399 -6.78 6.14 14.03
CA GLU A 399 -6.18 6.54 15.31
C GLU A 399 -5.06 5.59 15.78
N ASN A 400 -5.27 4.27 15.72
CA ASN A 400 -4.36 3.26 16.26
C ASN A 400 -3.15 2.97 15.35
N VAL A 401 -3.16 3.41 14.09
CA VAL A 401 -2.03 3.26 13.14
C VAL A 401 -0.73 3.80 13.72
N GLY A 402 -0.79 4.90 14.48
CA GLY A 402 0.40 5.51 15.06
C GLY A 402 1.06 4.63 16.12
N ASP A 403 0.26 3.99 16.96
CA ASP A 403 0.72 3.10 18.03
C ASP A 403 1.15 1.75 17.42
N ALA A 404 0.40 1.20 16.47
CA ALA A 404 0.76 -0.02 15.75
C ALA A 404 2.11 0.09 15.02
N MET A 405 2.46 1.25 14.46
CA MET A 405 3.81 1.49 13.91
C MET A 405 4.89 1.43 15.00
N GLN A 406 4.61 1.89 16.22
CA GLN A 406 5.54 1.84 17.34
C GLN A 406 5.67 0.44 17.93
N ASP A 407 4.58 -0.32 18.06
CA ASP A 407 4.57 -1.70 18.54
C ASP A 407 5.33 -2.64 17.59
N ILE A 408 5.11 -2.51 16.27
CA ILE A 408 5.88 -3.25 15.25
C ILE A 408 7.37 -2.88 15.34
N GLY A 409 7.69 -1.59 15.52
CA GLY A 409 9.07 -1.15 15.72
C GLY A 409 9.71 -1.78 16.97
N ALA A 410 9.02 -1.70 18.11
CA ALA A 410 9.49 -2.24 19.39
C ALA A 410 9.72 -3.76 19.32
N MET A 411 8.81 -4.51 18.68
CA MET A 411 8.96 -5.96 18.43
C MET A 411 10.20 -6.26 17.59
N MET A 412 10.50 -5.42 16.59
CA MET A 412 11.69 -5.52 15.74
C MET A 412 12.98 -4.95 16.39
N GLY A 413 12.92 -4.46 17.63
CA GLY A 413 14.06 -3.85 18.34
C GLY A 413 14.43 -2.44 17.86
N VAL A 414 13.53 -1.75 17.14
CA VAL A 414 13.75 -0.44 16.51
C VAL A 414 12.81 0.61 17.12
N ALA A 415 13.39 1.63 17.75
CA ALA A 415 12.64 2.75 18.31
C ALA A 415 12.08 3.65 17.20
N VAL A 416 10.75 3.65 17.03
CA VAL A 416 10.05 4.51 16.05
C VAL A 416 9.78 5.86 16.69
N LEU A 417 10.44 6.92 16.19
CA LEU A 417 10.33 8.25 16.78
C LEU A 417 9.14 9.02 16.24
N HIS A 418 8.24 9.42 17.14
CA HIS A 418 6.91 10.00 16.90
C HIS A 418 5.88 8.97 16.38
N ALA A 419 4.61 9.38 16.36
CA ALA A 419 3.50 8.66 15.75
C ALA A 419 2.68 9.62 14.86
N PRO A 420 2.14 9.17 13.71
CA PRO A 420 1.11 9.90 12.99
C PRO A 420 -0.21 9.90 13.77
N SER A 421 -0.85 11.07 13.89
CA SER A 421 -2.19 11.18 14.47
C SER A 421 -3.27 10.73 13.48
N ARG A 422 -4.48 10.43 13.96
CA ARG A 422 -5.69 10.17 13.15
C ARG A 422 -5.86 11.14 11.97
N ARG A 423 -5.64 12.44 12.17
CA ARG A 423 -5.72 13.45 11.07
C ARG A 423 -4.54 13.39 10.10
N SER A 424 -3.35 12.97 10.55
CA SER A 424 -2.22 12.71 9.65
C SER A 424 -2.52 11.50 8.77
N VAL A 425 -2.96 10.38 9.35
CA VAL A 425 -3.37 9.17 8.60
C VAL A 425 -4.52 9.46 7.64
N GLY A 426 -5.53 10.21 8.10
CA GLY A 426 -6.65 10.69 7.28
C GLY A 426 -6.24 11.53 6.07
N ARG A 427 -5.08 12.21 6.13
CA ARG A 427 -4.48 12.93 5.00
C ARG A 427 -3.61 12.03 4.12
N PHE A 428 -2.89 11.06 4.68
CA PHE A 428 -2.12 10.08 3.90
C PHE A 428 -3.05 9.26 2.99
N LEU A 429 -4.24 8.90 3.50
CA LEU A 429 -5.32 8.31 2.70
C LEU A 429 -5.70 9.19 1.50
N LEU A 430 -5.90 10.49 1.71
CA LEU A 430 -6.19 11.43 0.62
C LEU A 430 -4.99 11.60 -0.34
N GLU A 431 -3.74 11.53 0.13
CA GLU A 431 -2.56 11.50 -0.75
C GLU A 431 -2.56 10.27 -1.66
N GLY A 432 -2.93 9.09 -1.13
CA GLY A 432 -3.15 7.87 -1.93
C GLY A 432 -4.28 8.02 -2.95
N GLY A 433 -5.39 8.66 -2.57
CA GLY A 433 -6.49 8.95 -3.49
C GLY A 433 -6.12 9.91 -4.62
N VAL A 434 -5.31 10.94 -4.34
CA VAL A 434 -4.77 11.82 -5.38
C VAL A 434 -3.79 11.06 -6.28
N ALA A 435 -2.93 10.20 -5.72
CA ALA A 435 -2.04 9.34 -6.52
C ALA A 435 -2.82 8.41 -7.46
N ALA A 436 -3.95 7.84 -7.01
CA ALA A 436 -4.82 7.00 -7.84
C ALA A 436 -5.58 7.80 -8.90
N THR A 437 -5.82 9.09 -8.65
CA THR A 437 -6.42 10.02 -9.61
C THR A 437 -5.42 10.39 -10.71
N VAL A 438 -4.17 10.72 -10.33
CA VAL A 438 -3.06 10.97 -11.26
C VAL A 438 -2.72 9.71 -12.06
N GLN A 439 -2.75 8.53 -11.43
CA GLN A 439 -2.61 7.24 -12.10
C GLN A 439 -3.65 7.08 -13.21
N LEU A 440 -4.94 7.20 -12.89
CA LEU A 440 -6.01 6.96 -13.87
C LEU A 440 -5.96 7.97 -15.04
N GLY A 441 -5.57 9.22 -14.79
CA GLY A 441 -5.29 10.18 -15.86
C GLY A 441 -4.12 9.74 -16.76
N PHE A 442 -2.97 9.40 -16.17
CA PHE A 442 -1.82 8.87 -16.91
C PHE A 442 -2.15 7.61 -17.72
N GLU A 443 -2.90 6.68 -17.14
CA GLU A 443 -3.31 5.42 -17.78
C GLU A 443 -4.28 5.66 -18.94
N ILE A 444 -5.23 6.59 -18.81
CA ILE A 444 -6.13 6.97 -19.92
C ILE A 444 -5.34 7.67 -21.04
N GLU A 445 -4.36 8.52 -20.72
CA GLU A 445 -3.50 9.17 -21.71
C GLU A 445 -2.70 8.14 -22.53
N ASN A 446 -2.10 7.16 -21.85
CA ASN A 446 -1.18 6.21 -22.47
C ASN A 446 -1.87 4.95 -23.04
N SER A 447 -3.11 4.66 -22.66
CA SER A 447 -3.92 3.61 -23.29
C SER A 447 -4.42 4.08 -24.67
N PRO A 448 -4.31 3.28 -25.74
CA PRO A 448 -4.79 3.68 -27.08
C PRO A 448 -6.32 3.84 -27.08
N ASP A 449 -7.00 2.94 -26.39
CA ASP A 449 -8.46 2.87 -26.26
C ASP A 449 -8.84 2.50 -24.82
N ILE A 450 -10.11 2.71 -24.46
CA ILE A 450 -10.68 2.36 -23.15
C ILE A 450 -12.11 1.82 -23.29
N THR A 451 -12.55 1.04 -22.30
CA THR A 451 -13.98 0.71 -22.09
C THR A 451 -14.43 1.13 -20.70
N ILE A 452 -15.73 1.35 -20.51
CA ILE A 452 -16.29 1.72 -19.20
C ILE A 452 -17.28 0.67 -18.68
N SER A 453 -17.36 0.55 -17.36
CA SER A 453 -18.41 -0.22 -16.69
C SER A 453 -18.94 0.52 -15.47
N GLY A 454 -20.21 0.28 -15.16
CA GLY A 454 -20.90 0.90 -14.02
C GLY A 454 -21.96 -0.01 -13.43
N ASP A 455 -22.37 0.30 -12.20
CA ASP A 455 -23.43 -0.41 -11.47
C ASP A 455 -24.09 0.52 -10.45
N GLY A 456 -25.35 0.26 -10.13
CA GLY A 456 -26.19 1.09 -9.26
C GLY A 456 -26.77 0.29 -8.09
N THR A 457 -26.74 0.84 -6.88
CA THR A 457 -27.46 0.27 -5.74
C THR A 457 -27.93 1.33 -4.76
N THR A 458 -28.83 0.97 -3.85
CA THR A 458 -29.27 1.83 -2.75
C THR A 458 -28.61 1.40 -1.43
N HIS A 459 -28.08 2.37 -0.67
CA HIS A 459 -27.63 2.15 0.70
C HIS A 459 -28.32 3.14 1.64
N ARG A 460 -29.17 2.65 2.54
CA ARG A 460 -29.95 3.45 3.50
C ARG A 460 -30.74 4.57 2.81
N ASN A 461 -31.49 4.21 1.77
CA ASN A 461 -32.31 5.08 0.93
C ASN A 461 -31.53 6.14 0.11
N VAL A 462 -30.20 6.07 0.06
CA VAL A 462 -29.35 6.92 -0.78
C VAL A 462 -28.77 6.11 -1.93
N GLY A 463 -28.93 6.61 -3.16
CA GLY A 463 -28.37 6.00 -4.37
C GLY A 463 -26.83 6.03 -4.38
N LYS A 464 -26.23 4.96 -4.90
CA LYS A 464 -24.79 4.78 -5.07
C LYS A 464 -24.48 4.21 -6.44
N GLU A 465 -23.49 4.79 -7.10
CA GLU A 465 -23.02 4.35 -8.40
C GLU A 465 -21.54 4.01 -8.33
N ALA A 466 -21.20 2.77 -8.69
CA ALA A 466 -19.84 2.37 -8.98
C ALA A 466 -19.49 2.70 -10.44
N ARG A 467 -18.25 3.09 -10.67
CA ARG A 467 -17.70 3.39 -12.01
C ARG A 467 -16.29 2.81 -12.12
N ASN A 468 -16.02 2.03 -13.16
CA ASN A 468 -14.70 1.50 -13.50
C ASN A 468 -14.34 1.76 -14.99
N VAL A 469 -13.05 1.92 -15.29
CA VAL A 469 -12.52 2.06 -16.67
C VAL A 469 -11.53 0.92 -16.93
N THR A 470 -11.67 0.21 -18.05
CA THR A 470 -10.62 -0.69 -18.55
C THR A 470 -9.58 0.13 -19.31
N VAL A 471 -8.32 -0.03 -18.94
CA VAL A 471 -7.15 0.54 -19.61
C VAL A 471 -6.15 -0.57 -19.97
N LEU A 472 -5.41 -0.41 -21.07
CA LEU A 472 -4.27 -1.27 -21.41
C LEU A 472 -2.99 -0.66 -20.80
N VAL A 473 -2.40 -1.34 -19.82
CA VAL A 473 -1.34 -0.79 -18.97
C VAL A 473 -0.31 -1.86 -18.62
N PRO A 474 0.94 -1.49 -18.24
CA PRO A 474 1.92 -2.48 -17.82
C PRO A 474 1.50 -3.21 -16.54
N ASP A 475 1.93 -4.47 -16.41
CA ASP A 475 1.75 -5.24 -15.17
C ASP A 475 2.57 -4.70 -13.99
N SER A 476 3.66 -3.98 -14.28
CA SER A 476 4.58 -3.38 -13.31
C SER A 476 5.13 -2.06 -13.84
N TYR A 477 5.16 -1.02 -13.01
CA TYR A 477 5.80 0.25 -13.36
C TYR A 477 7.32 0.26 -13.14
N ALA A 478 7.89 -0.82 -12.59
CA ALA A 478 9.33 -1.06 -12.63
C ALA A 478 9.78 -1.63 -13.99
N GLU A 479 8.96 -2.48 -14.61
CA GLU A 479 9.29 -3.22 -15.83
C GLU A 479 8.10 -3.15 -16.82
N PRO A 480 7.94 -2.04 -17.55
CA PRO A 480 6.74 -1.76 -18.35
C PRO A 480 6.71 -2.50 -19.70
N SER A 481 7.33 -3.68 -19.79
CA SER A 481 7.51 -4.45 -21.03
C SER A 481 6.30 -5.30 -21.42
N HIS A 482 5.52 -5.77 -20.43
CA HIS A 482 4.31 -6.56 -20.66
C HIS A 482 3.06 -5.76 -20.30
N LEU A 483 2.21 -5.52 -21.29
CA LEU A 483 0.94 -4.81 -21.15
C LEU A 483 -0.22 -5.80 -21.00
N SER A 484 -1.17 -5.49 -20.12
CA SER A 484 -2.45 -6.22 -20.04
C SER A 484 -3.61 -5.29 -19.68
N HIS A 485 -4.84 -5.73 -19.97
CA HIS A 485 -6.03 -4.97 -19.64
C HIS A 485 -6.28 -5.01 -18.12
N LYS A 486 -6.39 -3.83 -17.49
CA LYS A 486 -6.73 -3.69 -16.07
C LYS A 486 -8.03 -2.90 -15.94
N ASN A 487 -8.99 -3.45 -15.19
CA ASN A 487 -10.22 -2.75 -14.84
C ASN A 487 -9.97 -1.89 -13.58
N ARG A 488 -9.97 -0.56 -13.73
CA ARG A 488 -9.57 0.43 -12.71
C ARG A 488 -10.80 1.09 -12.09
N LEU A 489 -10.88 1.12 -10.76
CA LEU A 489 -11.94 1.81 -10.03
C LEU A 489 -11.78 3.33 -10.15
N VAL A 490 -12.84 4.00 -10.62
CA VAL A 490 -12.98 5.46 -10.63
C VAL A 490 -13.58 5.96 -9.30
N GLY A 491 -14.45 5.15 -8.70
CA GLY A 491 -14.99 5.35 -7.36
C GLY A 491 -16.40 4.79 -7.17
N VAL A 492 -16.94 4.96 -5.96
CA VAL A 492 -18.36 4.86 -5.64
C VAL A 492 -18.83 6.24 -5.18
N ASP A 493 -19.73 6.86 -5.94
CA ASP A 493 -20.24 8.20 -5.67
C ASP A 493 -21.75 8.17 -5.39
N THR A 494 -22.27 9.25 -4.79
CA THR A 494 -23.71 9.40 -4.52
C THR A 494 -24.47 9.76 -5.79
N ALA A 495 -25.39 8.89 -6.20
CA ALA A 495 -26.37 9.19 -7.24
C ALA A 495 -27.47 10.10 -6.67
N ILE A 496 -27.97 11.02 -7.50
CA ILE A 496 -29.07 11.94 -7.14
C ILE A 496 -30.41 11.33 -7.58
N ASP A 497 -30.44 10.74 -8.77
CA ASP A 497 -31.45 9.79 -9.22
C ASP A 497 -30.80 8.80 -10.21
N HIS A 498 -31.57 7.82 -10.70
CA HIS A 498 -31.10 6.74 -11.58
C HIS A 498 -31.36 7.03 -13.07
N LYS A 499 -31.43 8.29 -13.52
CA LYS A 499 -31.61 8.60 -14.95
C LYS A 499 -30.28 8.49 -15.71
N SER A 500 -30.34 7.89 -16.89
CA SER A 500 -29.22 7.83 -17.84
C SER A 500 -28.52 9.19 -18.06
N GLN A 501 -29.28 10.28 -18.15
CA GLN A 501 -28.72 11.62 -18.33
C GLN A 501 -27.86 12.07 -17.13
N THR A 502 -28.36 11.87 -15.91
CA THR A 502 -27.63 12.23 -14.68
C THR A 502 -26.44 11.29 -14.42
N GLN A 503 -26.52 10.04 -14.86
CA GLN A 503 -25.39 9.11 -14.87
C GLN A 503 -24.28 9.54 -15.83
N PHE A 504 -24.64 9.98 -17.04
CA PHE A 504 -23.72 10.52 -18.05
C PHE A 504 -23.04 11.81 -17.58
N GLU A 505 -23.81 12.77 -17.06
CA GLU A 505 -23.29 13.99 -16.42
C GLU A 505 -22.35 13.67 -15.24
N GLY A 506 -22.68 12.65 -14.44
CA GLY A 506 -21.84 12.14 -13.37
C GLY A 506 -20.50 11.56 -13.87
N TRP A 507 -20.51 10.86 -15.01
CA TRP A 507 -19.29 10.39 -15.67
C TRP A 507 -18.43 11.54 -16.19
N GLN A 508 -19.03 12.51 -16.91
CA GLN A 508 -18.32 13.69 -17.41
C GLN A 508 -17.69 14.47 -16.24
N SER A 509 -18.46 14.80 -15.20
CA SER A 509 -17.96 15.51 -14.02
C SER A 509 -16.83 14.78 -13.31
N LYS A 510 -16.89 13.44 -13.24
CA LYS A 510 -15.83 12.62 -12.64
C LYS A 510 -14.55 12.63 -13.49
N MET A 511 -14.66 12.52 -14.81
CA MET A 511 -13.51 12.59 -15.72
C MET A 511 -12.87 13.98 -15.74
N THR A 512 -13.65 15.06 -15.76
CA THR A 512 -13.11 16.43 -15.62
C THR A 512 -12.28 16.58 -14.34
N HIS A 513 -12.73 16.04 -13.20
CA HIS A 513 -11.95 16.08 -11.96
C HIS A 513 -10.65 15.27 -12.05
N ILE A 514 -10.67 14.12 -12.74
CA ILE A 514 -9.47 13.29 -12.95
C ILE A 514 -8.46 14.02 -13.81
N PHE A 515 -8.89 14.59 -14.95
CA PHE A 515 -8.02 15.28 -15.88
C PHE A 515 -7.50 16.61 -15.31
N ASP A 516 -8.31 17.41 -14.61
CA ASP A 516 -7.82 18.57 -13.84
C ASP A 516 -6.73 18.17 -12.83
N THR A 517 -6.92 17.06 -12.11
CA THR A 517 -5.92 16.58 -11.13
C THR A 517 -4.65 16.05 -11.81
N PHE A 518 -4.77 15.41 -12.98
CA PHE A 518 -3.64 14.91 -13.76
C PHE A 518 -2.87 16.03 -14.46
N ASN A 519 -3.54 16.91 -15.22
CA ASN A 519 -2.93 18.02 -15.96
C ASN A 519 -2.25 19.04 -15.03
N ARG A 520 -2.74 19.21 -13.79
CA ARG A 520 -2.06 20.01 -12.75
C ARG A 520 -0.87 19.30 -12.06
N SER A 521 -0.61 18.02 -12.35
CA SER A 521 0.45 17.23 -11.72
C SER A 521 1.82 17.46 -12.38
N PRO A 522 2.93 17.36 -11.63
CA PRO A 522 4.27 17.39 -12.20
C PRO A 522 4.53 16.27 -13.22
N LEU A 523 3.88 15.10 -13.08
CA LEU A 523 4.02 14.00 -14.03
C LEU A 523 3.49 14.35 -15.43
N ALA A 524 2.32 14.98 -15.54
CA ALA A 524 1.79 15.42 -16.84
C ALA A 524 2.72 16.46 -17.50
N ALA A 525 3.22 17.42 -16.71
CA ALA A 525 4.19 18.41 -17.18
C ALA A 525 5.55 17.81 -17.59
N GLN A 526 5.99 16.70 -16.97
CA GLN A 526 7.19 15.96 -17.39
C GLN A 526 7.00 15.21 -18.72
N GLN A 527 5.76 14.89 -19.08
CA GLN A 527 5.40 14.14 -20.30
C GLN A 527 4.86 15.04 -21.43
N ALA A 528 4.68 16.34 -21.16
CA ALA A 528 3.93 17.27 -22.01
C ALA A 528 2.49 16.83 -22.32
N ALA A 529 1.89 16.03 -21.44
CA ALA A 529 0.55 15.45 -21.57
C ALA A 529 -0.55 16.43 -21.08
N HIS A 530 -1.71 16.41 -21.74
CA HIS A 530 -2.88 17.21 -21.36
C HIS A 530 -4.17 16.54 -21.84
N LEU A 531 -4.96 15.99 -20.93
CA LEU A 531 -6.23 15.32 -21.24
C LEU A 531 -7.44 16.25 -21.15
N GLU A 532 -8.38 16.08 -22.08
CA GLU A 532 -9.71 16.68 -22.02
C GLU A 532 -10.85 15.63 -22.05
N LEU A 533 -12.10 16.07 -21.85
CA LEU A 533 -13.27 15.22 -22.06
C LEU A 533 -13.41 14.74 -23.52
N SER A 534 -12.86 15.49 -24.47
CA SER A 534 -12.82 15.12 -25.89
C SER A 534 -11.95 13.88 -26.10
N ASP A 535 -10.76 13.80 -25.49
CA ASP A 535 -9.89 12.62 -25.54
C ASP A 535 -10.52 11.37 -24.94
N PHE A 536 -11.26 11.52 -23.85
CA PHE A 536 -12.03 10.41 -23.27
C PHE A 536 -13.07 9.87 -24.26
N ALA A 537 -13.78 10.73 -24.99
CA ALA A 537 -14.72 10.31 -26.03
C ALA A 537 -14.01 9.68 -27.25
N ARG A 538 -12.85 10.21 -27.67
CA ARG A 538 -12.01 9.64 -28.74
C ARG A 538 -11.56 8.22 -28.40
N LYS A 539 -11.01 8.01 -27.20
CA LYS A 539 -10.48 6.71 -26.71
C LYS A 539 -11.57 5.71 -26.33
N LEU A 540 -12.79 6.14 -26.01
CA LEU A 540 -13.87 5.25 -25.56
C LEU A 540 -14.40 4.36 -26.70
N LEU A 541 -14.11 3.06 -26.66
CA LEU A 541 -14.57 2.06 -27.63
C LEU A 541 -15.79 1.24 -27.18
N GLY A 542 -16.21 1.32 -25.92
CA GLY A 542 -17.42 0.61 -25.51
C GLY A 542 -17.77 0.66 -24.03
N MET A 543 -18.92 0.07 -23.72
CA MET A 543 -19.55 0.12 -22.40
C MET A 543 -20.13 -1.25 -22.00
N HIS A 544 -19.93 -1.63 -20.74
CA HIS A 544 -20.44 -2.87 -20.14
C HIS A 544 -21.32 -2.57 -18.91
N THR A 545 -22.55 -3.08 -18.90
CA THR A 545 -23.59 -2.81 -17.89
C THR A 545 -24.40 -4.05 -17.57
N ASP A 546 -25.45 -3.93 -16.75
CA ASP A 546 -26.59 -4.86 -16.82
C ASP A 546 -27.39 -4.65 -18.14
N HIS A 547 -28.59 -5.23 -18.22
CA HIS A 547 -29.48 -5.16 -19.38
C HIS A 547 -30.66 -4.18 -19.24
N ALA A 548 -30.68 -3.31 -18.22
CA ALA A 548 -31.79 -2.40 -17.99
C ALA A 548 -31.89 -1.30 -19.08
N GLU A 549 -33.10 -0.81 -19.37
CA GLU A 549 -33.32 0.11 -20.49
C GLU A 549 -32.80 1.54 -20.21
N ASP A 550 -32.63 1.94 -18.96
CA ASP A 550 -31.89 3.15 -18.59
C ASP A 550 -30.38 3.01 -18.88
N GLN A 551 -29.80 1.82 -18.66
CA GLN A 551 -28.41 1.54 -19.03
C GLN A 551 -28.24 1.42 -20.56
N ARG A 552 -29.19 0.81 -21.27
CA ARG A 552 -29.24 0.85 -22.75
C ARG A 552 -29.46 2.25 -23.30
N LYS A 553 -30.13 3.15 -22.56
CA LYS A 553 -30.25 4.56 -22.94
C LYS A 553 -28.95 5.34 -22.66
N LEU A 554 -28.25 5.03 -21.56
CA LEU A 554 -26.94 5.60 -21.23
C LEU A 554 -25.88 5.23 -22.29
N GLU A 555 -25.89 3.98 -22.73
CA GLU A 555 -25.10 3.48 -23.87
C GLU A 555 -25.29 4.36 -25.12
N ARG A 556 -26.55 4.58 -25.53
CA ARG A 556 -26.90 5.41 -26.70
C ARG A 556 -26.41 6.85 -26.52
N THR A 557 -26.50 7.42 -25.31
CA THR A 557 -25.97 8.76 -25.01
C THR A 557 -24.45 8.83 -25.15
N PHE A 558 -23.71 7.84 -24.63
CA PHE A 558 -22.25 7.77 -24.82
C PHE A 558 -21.85 7.60 -26.29
N ARG A 559 -22.53 6.69 -27.01
CA ARG A 559 -22.32 6.47 -28.45
C ARG A 559 -22.57 7.76 -29.24
N GLN A 560 -23.67 8.46 -28.98
CA GLN A 560 -23.97 9.74 -29.64
C GLN A 560 -22.93 10.82 -29.31
N TRP A 561 -22.48 10.90 -28.06
CA TRP A 561 -21.46 11.87 -27.65
C TRP A 561 -20.10 11.62 -28.33
N LYS A 562 -19.64 10.36 -28.42
CA LYS A 562 -18.46 9.99 -29.22
C LYS A 562 -18.58 10.49 -30.66
N LYS A 563 -19.73 10.22 -31.29
CA LYS A 563 -20.00 10.62 -32.68
C LYS A 563 -19.96 12.13 -32.88
N LEU A 564 -20.48 12.92 -31.93
CA LEU A 564 -20.44 14.38 -31.96
C LEU A 564 -19.01 14.91 -31.81
N VAL A 565 -18.22 14.39 -30.87
CA VAL A 565 -16.80 14.78 -30.71
C VAL A 565 -16.00 14.48 -31.98
N ALA A 566 -16.11 13.27 -32.54
CA ALA A 566 -15.41 12.89 -33.76
C ALA A 566 -15.74 13.80 -34.97
N ARG A 567 -16.98 14.28 -35.08
CA ARG A 567 -17.39 15.24 -36.12
C ARG A 567 -16.84 16.64 -35.84
N HIS A 568 -16.98 17.13 -34.60
CA HIS A 568 -16.40 18.41 -34.19
C HIS A 568 -14.88 18.47 -34.43
N ASP A 569 -14.16 17.37 -34.20
CA ASP A 569 -12.71 17.26 -34.45
C ASP A 569 -12.37 17.43 -35.95
N LEU A 570 -13.07 16.73 -36.84
CA LEU A 570 -12.91 16.87 -38.30
C LEU A 570 -13.22 18.30 -38.77
N GLY A 571 -14.24 18.93 -38.19
CA GLY A 571 -14.57 20.33 -38.45
C GLY A 571 -13.52 21.31 -37.93
N THR A 572 -12.97 21.06 -36.75
CA THR A 572 -11.89 21.87 -36.14
C THR A 572 -10.63 21.80 -37.00
N ALA A 573 -10.19 20.59 -37.39
CA ALA A 573 -9.05 20.41 -38.30
C ALA A 573 -9.26 21.11 -39.66
N SER A 574 -10.51 21.14 -40.15
CA SER A 574 -10.90 21.88 -41.37
C SER A 574 -10.84 23.41 -41.19
N LEU A 575 -11.00 23.93 -39.98
CA LEU A 575 -10.88 25.36 -39.65
C LEU A 575 -9.43 25.78 -39.34
N GLU A 576 -8.61 24.90 -38.78
CA GLU A 576 -7.19 25.11 -38.55
C GLU A 576 -6.39 25.17 -39.87
N ASN A 577 -6.80 24.37 -40.86
CA ASN A 577 -6.17 24.30 -42.18
C ASN A 577 -7.18 24.62 -43.31
N PRO A 578 -7.74 25.84 -43.35
CA PRO A 578 -8.95 26.12 -44.13
C PRO A 578 -8.63 26.28 -45.62
N THR A 579 -9.28 25.46 -46.45
CA THR A 579 -9.24 25.58 -47.92
C THR A 579 -9.85 26.92 -48.38
N PRO A 580 -9.64 27.35 -49.64
CA PRO A 580 -10.29 28.56 -50.17
C PRO A 580 -11.82 28.52 -50.09
N GLU A 581 -12.42 27.34 -50.00
CA GLU A 581 -13.87 27.11 -49.84
C GLU A 581 -14.27 27.31 -48.37
N VAL A 582 -13.52 26.72 -47.43
CA VAL A 582 -13.74 26.93 -45.99
C VAL A 582 -13.52 28.40 -45.61
N GLN A 583 -12.54 29.08 -46.19
CA GLN A 583 -12.31 30.53 -45.98
C GLN A 583 -13.52 31.38 -46.40
N LYS A 584 -14.22 31.02 -47.49
CA LYS A 584 -15.48 31.68 -47.89
C LYS A 584 -16.61 31.41 -46.90
N LEU A 585 -16.69 30.18 -46.35
CA LEU A 585 -17.68 29.82 -45.33
C LEU A 585 -17.43 30.56 -44.01
N ILE A 586 -16.17 30.67 -43.55
CA ILE A 586 -15.78 31.49 -42.39
C ILE A 586 -16.19 32.96 -42.60
N ALA A 587 -15.86 33.53 -43.75
CA ALA A 587 -16.24 34.91 -44.07
C ALA A 587 -17.77 35.12 -44.06
N SER A 588 -18.51 34.20 -44.69
CA SER A 588 -19.97 34.26 -44.73
C SER A 588 -20.62 34.09 -43.35
N ALA A 589 -20.11 33.17 -42.52
CA ALA A 589 -20.60 32.96 -41.16
C ALA A 589 -20.32 34.17 -40.25
N ASN A 590 -19.16 34.82 -40.40
CA ASN A 590 -18.82 36.04 -39.69
C ASN A 590 -19.72 37.23 -40.14
N GLU A 591 -19.98 37.38 -41.44
CA GLU A 591 -20.94 38.37 -41.94
C GLU A 591 -22.36 38.12 -41.40
N GLU A 592 -22.82 36.88 -41.35
CA GLU A 592 -24.14 36.53 -40.82
C GLU A 592 -24.23 36.78 -39.31
N LYS A 593 -23.22 36.38 -38.53
CA LYS A 593 -23.09 36.68 -37.09
C LYS A 593 -23.21 38.19 -36.84
N ILE A 594 -22.45 39.00 -37.58
CA ILE A 594 -22.51 40.47 -37.46
C ILE A 594 -23.89 41.02 -37.84
N ARG A 595 -24.52 40.47 -38.89
CA ARG A 595 -25.86 40.86 -39.36
C ARG A 595 -26.96 40.54 -38.33
N ASN A 596 -26.91 39.34 -37.75
CA ASN A 596 -27.87 38.86 -36.74
C ASN A 596 -27.76 39.65 -35.42
N LEU A 597 -26.59 40.21 -35.10
CA LEU A 597 -26.36 41.11 -33.96
C LEU A 597 -26.74 42.58 -34.23
N GLY A 598 -27.39 42.89 -35.36
CA GLY A 598 -27.83 44.24 -35.71
C GLY A 598 -26.86 45.05 -36.59
N GLY A 599 -25.81 44.41 -37.12
CA GLY A 599 -24.85 45.00 -38.03
C GLY A 599 -23.55 45.48 -37.37
N LEU A 600 -22.66 46.04 -38.20
CA LEU A 600 -21.27 46.30 -37.83
C LEU A 600 -21.10 47.33 -36.70
N GLU A 601 -22.02 48.29 -36.55
CA GLU A 601 -21.98 49.25 -35.43
C GLU A 601 -22.38 48.61 -34.10
N ALA A 602 -23.41 47.76 -34.11
CA ALA A 602 -23.81 47.00 -32.92
C ALA A 602 -22.71 46.00 -32.50
N TRP A 603 -22.10 45.29 -33.46
CA TRP A 603 -20.94 44.43 -33.20
C TRP A 603 -19.79 45.20 -32.52
N ARG A 604 -19.45 46.39 -33.03
CA ARG A 604 -18.37 47.24 -32.48
C ARG A 604 -18.71 47.87 -31.13
N ALA A 605 -19.98 47.87 -30.70
CA ALA A 605 -20.41 48.37 -29.41
C ALA A 605 -20.34 47.32 -28.29
N LEU A 606 -20.23 46.03 -28.63
CA LEU A 606 -19.99 44.94 -27.68
C LEU A 606 -18.58 45.02 -27.09
N SER A 607 -18.41 44.56 -25.85
CA SER A 607 -17.09 44.39 -25.24
C SER A 607 -16.25 43.31 -25.95
N ALA A 608 -14.94 43.30 -25.68
CA ALA A 608 -14.03 42.30 -26.25
C ALA A 608 -14.42 40.85 -25.85
N ASP A 609 -14.92 40.67 -24.62
CA ASP A 609 -15.33 39.35 -24.11
C ASP A 609 -16.64 38.88 -24.78
N GLU A 610 -17.59 39.79 -25.03
CA GLU A 610 -18.83 39.49 -25.76
C GLU A 610 -18.58 39.22 -27.26
N GLN A 611 -17.66 39.96 -27.89
CA GLN A 611 -17.22 39.67 -29.26
C GLN A 611 -16.55 38.29 -29.31
N ALA A 612 -15.61 38.00 -28.40
CA ALA A 612 -14.95 36.69 -28.33
C ALA A 612 -15.94 35.54 -28.09
N ALA A 613 -16.96 35.73 -27.23
CA ALA A 613 -17.99 34.73 -26.99
C ALA A 613 -18.80 34.39 -28.26
N HIS A 614 -19.22 35.41 -29.02
CA HIS A 614 -19.93 35.19 -30.30
C HIS A 614 -19.03 34.69 -31.43
N ASP A 615 -17.73 35.00 -31.41
CA ASP A 615 -16.76 34.39 -32.34
C ASP A 615 -16.55 32.90 -32.03
N VAL A 616 -16.41 32.51 -30.76
CA VAL A 616 -16.36 31.11 -30.34
C VAL A 616 -17.65 30.37 -30.71
N GLU A 617 -18.82 30.97 -30.46
CA GLU A 617 -20.12 30.39 -30.82
C GLU A 617 -20.26 30.17 -32.35
N MET A 618 -19.82 31.15 -33.15
CA MET A 618 -19.82 31.08 -34.61
C MET A 618 -18.84 30.02 -35.14
N ILE A 619 -17.65 29.92 -34.54
CA ILE A 619 -16.65 28.89 -34.85
C ILE A 619 -17.16 27.49 -34.49
N GLN A 620 -17.83 27.30 -33.34
CA GLN A 620 -18.38 26.02 -32.92
C GLN A 620 -19.45 25.51 -33.89
N ARG A 621 -20.46 26.32 -34.24
CA ARG A 621 -21.49 25.92 -35.23
C ARG A 621 -20.88 25.63 -36.60
N LEU A 622 -19.83 26.37 -36.98
CA LEU A 622 -19.14 26.14 -38.25
C LEU A 622 -18.34 24.84 -38.21
N ALA A 623 -17.68 24.51 -37.08
CA ALA A 623 -17.00 23.23 -36.87
C ALA A 623 -17.99 22.05 -36.92
N GLU A 624 -19.17 22.16 -36.30
CA GLU A 624 -20.22 21.12 -36.42
C GLU A 624 -20.60 20.86 -37.89
N SER A 625 -20.92 21.92 -38.65
CA SER A 625 -21.35 21.78 -40.06
C SER A 625 -20.24 21.32 -41.01
N LEU A 626 -19.00 21.76 -40.81
CA LEU A 626 -17.83 21.26 -41.56
C LEU A 626 -17.48 19.82 -41.15
N GLY A 627 -17.71 19.46 -39.89
CA GLY A 627 -17.49 18.13 -39.33
C GLY A 627 -18.35 17.05 -39.99
N ASP A 628 -19.65 17.32 -40.16
CA ASP A 628 -20.55 16.41 -40.89
C ASP A 628 -20.18 16.28 -42.38
N LEU A 629 -19.78 17.37 -43.03
CA LEU A 629 -19.32 17.35 -44.43
C LEU A 629 -18.01 16.57 -44.60
N ALA A 630 -17.05 16.79 -43.71
CA ALA A 630 -15.77 16.08 -43.69
C ALA A 630 -15.98 14.59 -43.40
N TYR A 631 -16.82 14.25 -42.41
CA TYR A 631 -17.19 12.87 -42.10
C TYR A 631 -17.85 12.17 -43.30
N ALA A 632 -18.79 12.84 -43.98
CA ALA A 632 -19.46 12.30 -45.17
C ALA A 632 -18.52 12.10 -46.38
N ALA A 633 -17.35 12.78 -46.40
CA ALA A 633 -16.32 12.63 -47.42
C ALA A 633 -15.26 11.55 -47.09
N LEU A 634 -15.24 11.02 -45.86
CA LEU A 634 -14.40 9.87 -45.49
C LEU A 634 -14.87 8.58 -46.17
N ASP A 635 -13.96 7.63 -46.38
CA ASP A 635 -14.33 6.28 -46.76
C ASP A 635 -15.02 5.51 -45.62
N ALA A 636 -15.65 4.38 -45.96
CA ALA A 636 -16.45 3.60 -45.03
C ALA A 636 -15.64 2.96 -43.88
N GLU A 637 -14.33 2.78 -44.04
CA GLU A 637 -13.46 2.21 -43.00
C GLU A 637 -13.07 3.29 -41.98
N LEU A 638 -12.68 4.48 -42.42
CA LEU A 638 -12.46 5.62 -41.54
C LEU A 638 -13.75 6.06 -40.83
N GLN A 639 -14.90 6.05 -41.53
CA GLN A 639 -16.21 6.25 -40.90
C GLN A 639 -16.48 5.19 -39.83
N ARG A 640 -16.24 3.90 -40.11
CA ARG A 640 -16.38 2.81 -39.13
C ARG A 640 -15.51 3.07 -37.90
N GLN A 641 -14.23 3.39 -38.07
CA GLN A 641 -13.28 3.58 -36.97
C GLN A 641 -13.68 4.73 -36.02
N LEU A 642 -14.25 5.83 -36.56
CA LEU A 642 -14.73 6.95 -35.75
C LEU A 642 -16.05 6.65 -35.02
N ASP A 643 -16.99 5.98 -35.69
CA ASP A 643 -18.31 5.65 -35.15
C ASP A 643 -18.33 4.34 -34.31
N LEU A 644 -17.19 3.64 -34.19
CA LEU A 644 -17.03 2.34 -33.51
C LEU A 644 -17.33 2.45 -32.00
N PHE A 645 -18.35 1.73 -31.54
CA PHE A 645 -18.74 1.66 -30.14
C PHE A 645 -19.45 0.35 -29.81
N PHE A 646 -18.83 -0.47 -28.95
CA PHE A 646 -19.36 -1.75 -28.50
C PHE A 646 -20.19 -1.64 -27.23
N TRP A 647 -21.18 -2.51 -27.09
CA TRP A 647 -21.87 -2.76 -25.83
C TRP A 647 -22.04 -4.25 -25.62
N ALA A 648 -21.83 -4.72 -24.39
CA ALA A 648 -22.17 -6.07 -23.97
C ALA A 648 -22.86 -6.02 -22.60
N GLY A 649 -23.98 -6.72 -22.46
CA GLY A 649 -24.68 -6.82 -21.19
C GLY A 649 -24.15 -7.98 -20.34
N CYS A 650 -24.00 -7.77 -19.04
CA CYS A 650 -23.43 -8.71 -18.07
C CYS A 650 -23.94 -10.16 -18.22
N CYS A 651 -23.01 -11.12 -18.27
CA CYS A 651 -23.30 -12.54 -18.47
C CYS A 651 -24.14 -13.16 -17.34
N MET A 652 -23.84 -12.87 -16.07
CA MET A 652 -24.67 -13.37 -14.95
C MET A 652 -26.10 -12.80 -14.96
N HIS A 653 -26.32 -11.62 -15.52
CA HIS A 653 -27.67 -11.09 -15.74
C HIS A 653 -28.42 -11.82 -16.86
N LYS A 654 -27.72 -12.36 -17.87
CA LYS A 654 -28.31 -13.26 -18.88
C LYS A 654 -28.80 -14.55 -18.23
N GLU A 655 -27.95 -15.19 -17.42
CA GLU A 655 -28.27 -16.40 -16.64
C GLU A 655 -29.49 -16.19 -15.73
N LEU A 656 -29.45 -15.16 -14.89
CA LEU A 656 -30.54 -14.82 -13.94
C LEU A 656 -31.88 -14.61 -14.64
N ASN A 657 -31.89 -13.89 -15.76
CA ASN A 657 -33.12 -13.63 -16.49
C ASN A 657 -33.60 -14.89 -17.23
N SER A 658 -32.72 -15.74 -17.74
CA SER A 658 -33.12 -17.04 -18.32
C SER A 658 -33.72 -18.00 -17.29
N VAL A 659 -33.29 -17.97 -16.03
CA VAL A 659 -33.97 -18.66 -14.92
C VAL A 659 -35.40 -18.12 -14.72
N LYS A 660 -35.59 -16.79 -14.72
CA LYS A 660 -36.94 -16.18 -14.66
C LYS A 660 -37.80 -16.56 -15.87
N GLY A 661 -37.21 -16.62 -17.06
CA GLY A 661 -37.87 -17.04 -18.30
C GLY A 661 -38.35 -18.48 -18.25
N GLY A 662 -37.54 -19.39 -17.70
CA GLY A 662 -37.96 -20.77 -17.46
C GLY A 662 -39.08 -20.89 -16.43
N ASN A 663 -39.02 -20.09 -15.35
CA ASN A 663 -40.11 -20.03 -14.36
C ASN A 663 -41.44 -19.54 -14.98
N ALA A 664 -41.39 -18.55 -15.88
CA ALA A 664 -42.58 -18.14 -16.63
C ALA A 664 -43.17 -19.29 -17.47
N GLY A 665 -42.31 -20.09 -18.12
CA GLY A 665 -42.73 -21.30 -18.85
C GLY A 665 -43.42 -22.36 -17.98
N LEU A 666 -42.97 -22.57 -16.73
CA LEU A 666 -43.67 -23.43 -15.77
C LEU A 666 -45.06 -22.87 -15.43
N VAL A 667 -45.14 -21.58 -15.11
CA VAL A 667 -46.39 -20.90 -14.73
C VAL A 667 -47.41 -20.93 -15.88
N GLU A 668 -46.98 -20.78 -17.13
CA GLU A 668 -47.84 -20.95 -18.31
C GLU A 668 -48.29 -22.39 -18.51
N TYR A 669 -47.40 -23.37 -18.33
CA TYR A 669 -47.75 -24.79 -18.45
C TYR A 669 -48.79 -25.22 -17.40
N TRP A 670 -48.62 -24.81 -16.13
CA TRP A 670 -49.60 -25.11 -15.08
C TRP A 670 -50.97 -24.47 -15.34
N LYS A 671 -51.00 -23.23 -15.86
CA LYS A 671 -52.24 -22.55 -16.29
C LYS A 671 -52.95 -23.33 -17.41
N ALA A 672 -52.20 -23.94 -18.32
CA ALA A 672 -52.76 -24.77 -19.39
C ALA A 672 -53.23 -26.16 -18.91
N LEU A 673 -52.66 -26.69 -17.82
CA LEU A 673 -53.01 -28.00 -17.25
C LEU A 673 -54.23 -27.95 -16.30
N GLY A 674 -54.44 -26.83 -15.61
CA GLY A 674 -55.67 -26.50 -14.87
C GLY A 674 -55.94 -27.23 -13.54
N HIS A 675 -55.40 -28.44 -13.32
CA HIS A 675 -55.80 -29.30 -12.19
C HIS A 675 -54.68 -29.84 -11.29
N SER A 676 -53.41 -29.51 -11.54
CA SER A 676 -52.27 -30.04 -10.77
C SER A 676 -51.23 -28.98 -10.36
N ALA A 677 -51.60 -27.68 -10.33
CA ALA A 677 -50.65 -26.60 -10.04
C ALA A 677 -50.06 -26.68 -8.60
N PRO A 678 -48.86 -26.09 -8.36
CA PRO A 678 -48.23 -26.09 -7.04
C PRO A 678 -49.09 -25.42 -5.97
N VAL A 679 -48.96 -25.88 -4.73
CA VAL A 679 -49.71 -25.34 -3.59
C VAL A 679 -49.39 -23.85 -3.36
N LEU A 680 -50.44 -23.05 -3.10
CA LEU A 680 -50.28 -21.64 -2.74
C LEU A 680 -49.64 -21.51 -1.36
N LEU A 681 -48.67 -20.60 -1.23
CA LEU A 681 -47.93 -20.32 -0.01
C LEU A 681 -48.21 -18.87 0.47
N PRO A 682 -49.45 -18.55 0.88
CA PRO A 682 -49.90 -17.20 1.17
C PRO A 682 -49.16 -16.56 2.36
N ASN A 683 -49.10 -15.22 2.38
CA ASN A 683 -48.75 -14.47 3.59
C ASN A 683 -49.87 -14.63 4.65
N ARG A 684 -49.63 -14.21 5.90
CA ARG A 684 -50.56 -14.46 7.02
C ARG A 684 -51.97 -13.91 6.78
N ASP A 685 -52.05 -12.71 6.20
CA ASP A 685 -53.32 -12.01 6.07
C ASP A 685 -54.11 -12.54 4.85
N ASN A 686 -53.42 -12.91 3.76
CA ASN A 686 -54.01 -13.69 2.65
C ASN A 686 -54.44 -15.09 3.10
N ARG A 687 -53.70 -15.77 4.00
CA ARG A 687 -54.06 -17.10 4.49
C ARG A 687 -55.47 -17.11 5.10
N ALA A 688 -55.75 -16.17 6.00
CA ALA A 688 -57.07 -16.08 6.62
C ALA A 688 -58.20 -15.91 5.58
N VAL A 689 -57.96 -15.13 4.51
CA VAL A 689 -58.94 -14.94 3.43
C VAL A 689 -59.09 -16.19 2.55
N VAL A 690 -58.00 -16.92 2.28
CA VAL A 690 -58.02 -18.16 1.49
C VAL A 690 -58.63 -19.33 2.27
N GLU A 691 -58.44 -19.40 3.59
CA GLU A 691 -59.02 -20.43 4.46
C GLU A 691 -60.51 -20.16 4.77
N LEU A 692 -60.98 -18.92 4.60
CA LEU A 692 -62.41 -18.54 4.66
C LEU A 692 -63.14 -18.64 3.30
N ALA A 693 -62.45 -18.98 2.22
CA ALA A 693 -63.02 -19.07 0.88
C ALA A 693 -63.88 -20.35 0.73
N ASP A 694 -65.18 -20.24 1.01
CA ASP A 694 -66.11 -21.37 0.89
C ASP A 694 -66.34 -21.77 -0.57
N ALA A 695 -65.83 -22.95 -0.94
CA ALA A 695 -65.94 -23.53 -2.29
C ALA A 695 -67.37 -23.88 -2.72
N SER A 696 -68.37 -23.75 -1.83
CA SER A 696 -69.80 -23.91 -2.15
C SER A 696 -70.48 -22.61 -2.60
N LEU A 697 -69.86 -21.45 -2.42
CA LEU A 697 -70.41 -20.15 -2.83
C LEU A 697 -70.10 -19.84 -4.30
N ALA A 698 -71.15 -19.53 -5.08
CA ALA A 698 -71.05 -19.30 -6.52
C ALA A 698 -70.30 -17.99 -6.91
N GLU A 699 -70.11 -17.07 -5.97
CA GLU A 699 -69.32 -15.85 -6.17
C GLU A 699 -68.29 -15.67 -5.04
N THR A 700 -67.02 -15.96 -5.32
CA THR A 700 -65.90 -15.58 -4.44
C THR A 700 -65.86 -14.05 -4.26
N SER A 701 -65.58 -13.54 -3.07
CA SER A 701 -65.55 -12.09 -2.86
C SER A 701 -64.39 -11.41 -3.61
N PRO A 702 -64.43 -10.08 -3.79
CA PRO A 702 -63.28 -9.33 -4.32
C PRO A 702 -62.03 -9.46 -3.44
N ALA A 703 -62.18 -9.75 -2.15
CA ALA A 703 -61.06 -9.99 -1.24
C ALA A 703 -60.44 -11.38 -1.48
N GLU A 704 -61.24 -12.44 -1.61
CA GLU A 704 -60.75 -13.79 -1.96
C GLU A 704 -60.10 -13.81 -3.33
N ARG A 705 -60.73 -13.23 -4.35
CA ARG A 705 -60.16 -13.13 -5.69
C ARG A 705 -58.81 -12.39 -5.66
N ARG A 706 -58.68 -11.32 -4.86
CA ARG A 706 -57.39 -10.63 -4.68
C ARG A 706 -56.38 -11.47 -3.89
N ALA A 707 -56.77 -12.13 -2.81
CA ALA A 707 -55.88 -12.95 -1.99
C ALA A 707 -55.34 -14.15 -2.78
N ALA A 708 -56.17 -14.79 -3.61
CA ALA A 708 -55.76 -15.85 -4.52
C ALA A 708 -54.83 -15.34 -5.64
N LEU A 709 -55.14 -14.19 -6.26
CA LEU A 709 -54.31 -13.61 -7.33
C LEU A 709 -52.94 -13.09 -6.85
N VAL A 710 -52.84 -12.63 -5.59
CA VAL A 710 -51.60 -12.07 -5.01
C VAL A 710 -50.76 -13.14 -4.28
N SER A 711 -51.33 -14.33 -3.99
CA SER A 711 -50.59 -15.41 -3.36
C SER A 711 -49.84 -16.25 -4.39
N SER A 712 -48.51 -16.33 -4.25
CA SER A 712 -47.64 -17.21 -5.03
C SER A 712 -47.47 -18.59 -4.37
N GLY A 713 -47.09 -19.59 -5.17
CA GLY A 713 -46.74 -20.94 -4.74
C GLY A 713 -45.46 -21.44 -5.41
N GLY A 714 -45.21 -22.75 -5.35
CA GLY A 714 -44.16 -23.39 -6.15
C GLY A 714 -42.72 -23.14 -5.68
N ALA A 715 -41.76 -23.62 -6.48
CA ALA A 715 -40.35 -23.74 -6.10
C ALA A 715 -39.70 -22.42 -5.67
N VAL A 716 -39.96 -21.34 -6.43
CA VAL A 716 -39.41 -20.00 -6.13
C VAL A 716 -39.93 -19.49 -4.78
N LYS A 717 -41.24 -19.59 -4.53
CA LYS A 717 -41.82 -19.11 -3.28
C LYS A 717 -41.37 -19.95 -2.09
N LEU A 718 -41.29 -21.27 -2.24
CA LEU A 718 -40.75 -22.17 -1.22
C LEU A 718 -39.29 -21.86 -0.89
N ALA A 719 -38.42 -21.73 -1.90
CA ALA A 719 -36.99 -21.43 -1.72
C ALA A 719 -36.74 -20.01 -1.16
N SER A 720 -37.61 -19.04 -1.46
CA SER A 720 -37.58 -17.69 -0.87
C SER A 720 -37.97 -17.70 0.61
N LEU A 721 -39.02 -18.44 0.98
CA LEU A 721 -39.43 -18.64 2.37
C LEU A 721 -38.41 -19.48 3.16
N ALA A 722 -37.85 -20.53 2.56
CA ALA A 722 -36.78 -21.34 3.13
C ALA A 722 -35.52 -20.50 3.40
N GLY A 723 -35.11 -19.61 2.46
CA GLY A 723 -34.05 -18.64 2.72
C GLY A 723 -34.39 -17.71 3.88
N SER A 724 -35.62 -17.21 3.93
CA SER A 724 -36.10 -16.34 5.01
C SER A 724 -36.11 -17.01 6.39
N ILE A 725 -36.11 -18.35 6.47
CA ILE A 725 -35.96 -19.10 7.73
C ILE A 725 -34.50 -19.52 7.97
N PHE A 726 -33.82 -20.11 6.98
CA PHE A 726 -32.54 -20.81 7.17
C PHE A 726 -31.29 -19.95 6.85
N ASN A 727 -31.41 -18.87 6.08
CA ASN A 727 -30.33 -17.90 5.80
C ASN A 727 -30.91 -16.50 5.51
N HIS A 728 -31.40 -15.85 6.56
CA HIS A 728 -32.14 -14.59 6.45
C HIS A 728 -31.20 -13.37 6.29
N LYS A 729 -31.61 -12.39 5.47
CA LYS A 729 -30.79 -11.20 5.13
C LYS A 729 -30.42 -10.28 6.30
N ASP A 730 -31.26 -10.23 7.33
CA ASP A 730 -30.87 -9.70 8.65
C ASP A 730 -30.41 -10.85 9.54
N SER A 731 -29.13 -10.81 9.92
CA SER A 731 -28.44 -11.69 10.87
C SER A 731 -29.12 -11.90 12.23
N LYS A 732 -30.10 -11.06 12.61
CA LYS A 732 -30.85 -11.17 13.88
C LYS A 732 -32.16 -11.97 13.78
N LYS A 733 -32.57 -12.34 12.57
CA LYS A 733 -33.82 -13.10 12.31
C LYS A 733 -33.52 -14.46 11.67
N GLY A 734 -34.50 -15.35 11.66
CA GLY A 734 -34.37 -16.72 11.15
C GLY A 734 -33.85 -17.71 12.20
N GLN A 735 -33.38 -18.86 11.72
CA GLN A 735 -32.98 -20.03 12.50
C GLN A 735 -31.53 -20.49 12.21
N HIS A 736 -30.74 -19.67 11.50
CA HIS A 736 -29.48 -20.06 10.86
C HIS A 736 -28.56 -20.94 11.73
N ASP A 737 -28.09 -20.45 12.87
CA ASP A 737 -27.18 -21.20 13.74
C ASP A 737 -27.81 -22.47 14.30
N THR A 738 -29.09 -22.43 14.70
CA THR A 738 -29.85 -23.59 15.17
C THR A 738 -29.93 -24.69 14.11
N TYR A 739 -30.17 -24.29 12.85
CA TYR A 739 -30.20 -25.16 11.68
C TYR A 739 -28.81 -25.76 11.39
N LEU A 740 -27.75 -24.94 11.42
CA LEU A 740 -26.37 -25.40 11.23
C LEU A 740 -25.95 -26.43 12.28
N TYR A 741 -26.32 -26.24 13.55
CA TYR A 741 -26.03 -27.19 14.63
C TYR A 741 -26.80 -28.50 14.48
N HIS A 742 -28.06 -28.45 14.03
CA HIS A 742 -28.86 -29.64 13.76
C HIS A 742 -28.29 -30.47 12.59
N PHE A 743 -27.93 -29.80 11.49
CA PHE A 743 -27.28 -30.46 10.34
C PHE A 743 -25.90 -31.02 10.72
N LEU A 744 -25.12 -30.33 11.55
CA LEU A 744 -23.86 -30.84 12.08
C LEU A 744 -24.04 -32.12 12.90
N GLN A 745 -25.08 -32.20 13.73
CA GLN A 745 -25.38 -33.41 14.54
C GLN A 745 -25.82 -34.60 13.68
N LEU A 746 -26.62 -34.38 12.62
CA LEU A 746 -27.16 -35.45 11.79
C LEU A 746 -26.25 -35.88 10.63
N THR A 747 -25.44 -34.97 10.08
CA THR A 747 -24.63 -35.22 8.87
C THR A 747 -23.12 -35.12 9.09
N GLY A 748 -22.67 -34.76 10.30
CA GLY A 748 -21.27 -34.54 10.62
C GLY A 748 -20.65 -33.28 9.99
N ARG A 749 -21.45 -32.46 9.30
CA ARG A 749 -21.01 -31.24 8.60
C ARG A 749 -22.03 -30.11 8.73
N THR A 750 -21.56 -28.87 8.75
CA THR A 750 -22.38 -27.67 8.59
C THR A 750 -22.60 -27.39 7.10
N LEU A 751 -23.85 -27.21 6.67
CA LEU A 751 -24.20 -26.77 5.31
C LEU A 751 -24.87 -25.39 5.37
N THR A 752 -24.35 -24.39 4.66
CA THR A 752 -24.95 -23.05 4.63
C THR A 752 -26.08 -23.02 3.60
N PHE A 753 -27.32 -22.76 4.03
CA PHE A 753 -28.46 -22.68 3.11
C PHE A 753 -28.24 -21.58 2.04
N PRO A 754 -28.54 -21.81 0.75
CA PRO A 754 -28.31 -20.84 -0.32
C PRO A 754 -28.97 -19.46 -0.10
N ASP A 755 -28.24 -18.41 -0.48
CA ASP A 755 -28.60 -17.00 -0.23
C ASP A 755 -29.68 -16.47 -1.21
N THR A 756 -30.89 -17.04 -1.14
CA THR A 756 -32.07 -16.55 -1.86
C THR A 756 -32.57 -15.21 -1.27
N SER A 757 -32.33 -14.97 0.02
CA SER A 757 -32.69 -13.76 0.76
C SER A 757 -32.07 -12.46 0.20
N ASN A 758 -30.94 -12.53 -0.50
CA ASN A 758 -30.26 -11.39 -1.13
C ASN A 758 -30.22 -11.50 -2.67
N THR A 759 -31.14 -12.24 -3.29
CA THR A 759 -31.31 -12.34 -4.75
C THR A 759 -30.01 -12.72 -5.49
N ARG A 760 -29.20 -13.63 -4.93
CA ARG A 760 -27.96 -14.07 -5.58
C ARG A 760 -28.25 -14.83 -6.87
N TYR A 761 -27.39 -14.65 -7.87
CA TYR A 761 -27.32 -15.52 -9.05
C TYR A 761 -27.36 -17.00 -8.65
N GLN A 762 -28.04 -17.84 -9.43
CA GLN A 762 -28.18 -19.29 -9.22
C GLN A 762 -28.84 -19.74 -7.89
N SER A 763 -29.18 -18.84 -6.96
CA SER A 763 -29.60 -19.19 -5.59
C SER A 763 -30.85 -20.07 -5.53
N TYR A 764 -31.83 -19.85 -6.42
CA TYR A 764 -33.04 -20.66 -6.50
C TYR A 764 -32.76 -22.09 -7.00
N CYS A 765 -31.85 -22.27 -7.97
CA CYS A 765 -31.41 -23.60 -8.41
C CYS A 765 -30.67 -24.33 -7.28
N LEU A 766 -29.78 -23.63 -6.57
CA LEU A 766 -29.03 -24.18 -5.45
C LEU A 766 -29.95 -24.55 -4.27
N ALA A 767 -30.92 -23.68 -3.94
CA ALA A 767 -31.90 -23.93 -2.89
C ALA A 767 -32.79 -25.14 -3.23
N SER A 768 -33.19 -25.29 -4.49
CA SER A 768 -33.91 -26.49 -4.94
C SER A 768 -33.06 -27.75 -4.78
N ALA A 769 -31.80 -27.75 -5.22
CA ALA A 769 -30.90 -28.90 -5.08
C ALA A 769 -30.66 -29.28 -3.59
N GLU A 770 -30.42 -28.28 -2.73
CA GLU A 770 -30.22 -28.45 -1.28
C GLU A 770 -31.48 -29.01 -0.58
N LEU A 771 -32.64 -28.40 -0.82
CA LEU A 771 -33.90 -28.84 -0.21
C LEU A 771 -34.38 -30.20 -0.73
N LEU A 772 -34.03 -30.60 -1.95
CA LEU A 772 -34.29 -31.96 -2.45
C LEU A 772 -33.35 -32.96 -1.77
N THR A 773 -32.04 -32.69 -1.76
CA THR A 773 -31.02 -33.59 -1.18
C THR A 773 -31.26 -33.90 0.30
N HIS A 774 -31.65 -32.88 1.08
CA HIS A 774 -31.82 -32.99 2.54
C HIS A 774 -33.27 -32.82 3.00
N ARG A 775 -34.25 -33.04 2.10
CA ARG A 775 -35.70 -32.84 2.31
C ARG A 775 -36.22 -33.29 3.67
N LEU A 776 -35.93 -34.54 4.03
CA LEU A 776 -36.41 -35.15 5.28
C LEU A 776 -35.78 -34.52 6.52
N ILE A 777 -34.53 -34.03 6.42
CA ILE A 777 -33.84 -33.33 7.50
C ILE A 777 -34.44 -31.93 7.71
N TYR A 778 -34.78 -31.21 6.63
CA TYR A 778 -35.51 -29.94 6.72
C TYR A 778 -36.89 -30.10 7.36
N ILE A 779 -37.61 -31.17 7.03
CA ILE A 779 -38.89 -31.52 7.67
C ILE A 779 -38.68 -31.77 9.18
N GLN A 780 -37.78 -32.68 9.55
CA GLN A 780 -37.47 -32.99 10.97
C GLN A 780 -37.01 -31.75 11.76
N PHE A 781 -36.23 -30.86 11.15
CA PHE A 781 -35.81 -29.61 11.77
C PHE A 781 -36.98 -28.66 12.02
N LEU A 782 -37.91 -28.53 11.06
CA LEU A 782 -39.12 -27.72 11.26
C LEU A 782 -40.01 -28.31 12.36
N GLU A 783 -40.15 -29.62 12.45
CA GLU A 783 -40.87 -30.29 13.54
C GLU A 783 -40.20 -30.02 14.91
N LEU A 784 -38.88 -30.08 14.99
CA LEU A 784 -38.13 -29.71 16.19
C LEU A 784 -38.35 -28.21 16.57
N VAL A 785 -38.40 -27.32 15.59
CA VAL A 785 -38.69 -25.88 15.78
C VAL A 785 -40.14 -25.65 16.23
N ARG A 786 -41.11 -26.43 15.75
CA ARG A 786 -42.51 -26.46 16.21
C ARG A 786 -42.59 -26.90 17.67
N ASP A 787 -42.06 -28.08 17.97
CA ASP A 787 -42.26 -28.74 19.28
C ASP A 787 -41.47 -28.09 20.43
N LYS A 788 -40.43 -27.30 20.10
CA LYS A 788 -39.69 -26.45 21.03
C LYS A 788 -40.49 -25.24 21.54
N LYS A 789 -41.58 -24.84 20.88
CA LYS A 789 -42.38 -23.65 21.25
C LYS A 789 -43.44 -23.98 22.28
N ASP A 790 -43.76 -23.02 23.15
CA ASP A 790 -44.80 -23.17 24.18
C ASP A 790 -46.17 -23.54 23.58
N ALA A 791 -46.52 -22.91 22.45
CA ALA A 791 -47.77 -23.16 21.72
C ALA A 791 -47.71 -24.38 20.76
N ARG A 792 -46.54 -25.02 20.61
CA ARG A 792 -46.28 -26.21 19.77
C ARG A 792 -46.85 -26.16 18.34
N ASN A 793 -46.88 -24.96 17.75
CA ASN A 793 -47.41 -24.71 16.42
C ASN A 793 -46.37 -24.07 15.48
N PHE A 794 -46.60 -24.23 14.18
CA PHE A 794 -45.87 -23.49 13.16
C PHE A 794 -46.34 -22.03 13.12
N ASN A 795 -45.42 -21.10 12.82
CA ASN A 795 -45.82 -19.79 12.29
C ASN A 795 -46.18 -19.89 10.80
N ASN A 796 -46.75 -18.84 10.21
CA ASN A 796 -47.22 -18.86 8.82
C ASN A 796 -46.11 -19.22 7.80
N MET A 797 -44.87 -18.79 8.01
CA MET A 797 -43.75 -19.07 7.10
C MET A 797 -43.26 -20.51 7.24
N GLU A 798 -43.13 -20.99 8.47
CA GLU A 798 -42.76 -22.39 8.75
C GLU A 798 -43.83 -23.36 8.22
N ALA A 799 -45.11 -23.04 8.40
CA ALA A 799 -46.23 -23.81 7.85
C ALA A 799 -46.17 -23.87 6.33
N ASN A 800 -45.90 -22.74 5.66
CA ASN A 800 -45.71 -22.71 4.20
C ASN A 800 -44.52 -23.56 3.74
N VAL A 801 -43.36 -23.47 4.41
CA VAL A 801 -42.18 -24.26 4.03
C VAL A 801 -42.43 -25.75 4.28
N TYR A 802 -43.04 -26.10 5.41
CA TYR A 802 -43.44 -27.48 5.71
C TYR A 802 -44.44 -28.03 4.68
N GLN A 803 -45.44 -27.25 4.30
CA GLN A 803 -46.45 -27.60 3.30
C GLN A 803 -45.83 -27.78 1.91
N GLY A 804 -44.99 -26.84 1.46
CA GLY A 804 -44.30 -26.93 0.16
C GLY A 804 -43.32 -28.10 0.07
N LEU A 805 -42.67 -28.49 1.18
CA LEU A 805 -41.83 -29.69 1.25
C LEU A 805 -42.63 -31.02 1.21
N HIS A 806 -43.96 -30.96 1.32
CA HIS A 806 -44.85 -32.12 1.14
C HIS A 806 -45.64 -32.09 -0.18
N ASP A 807 -45.75 -30.94 -0.85
CA ASP A 807 -46.46 -30.82 -2.12
C ASP A 807 -45.63 -31.38 -3.31
N LEU A 808 -46.16 -32.41 -3.95
CA LEU A 808 -45.53 -33.07 -5.11
C LEU A 808 -45.36 -32.12 -6.30
N SER A 809 -46.27 -31.18 -6.53
CA SER A 809 -46.17 -30.24 -7.66
C SER A 809 -45.08 -29.19 -7.42
N THR A 810 -45.00 -28.63 -6.21
CA THR A 810 -43.86 -27.79 -5.77
C THR A 810 -42.53 -28.55 -5.88
N LEU A 811 -42.45 -29.79 -5.39
CA LEU A 811 -41.24 -30.61 -5.52
C LEU A 811 -40.88 -30.90 -6.99
N THR A 812 -41.87 -31.07 -7.87
CA THR A 812 -41.63 -31.29 -9.31
C THR A 812 -40.98 -30.06 -9.96
N GLU A 813 -41.42 -28.85 -9.61
CA GLU A 813 -40.74 -27.62 -10.05
C GLU A 813 -39.31 -27.52 -9.52
N MET A 814 -39.07 -27.91 -8.25
CA MET A 814 -37.73 -27.87 -7.68
C MET A 814 -36.77 -28.81 -8.42
N VAL A 815 -37.24 -29.99 -8.83
CA VAL A 815 -36.45 -30.91 -9.68
C VAL A 815 -36.10 -30.25 -11.01
N VAL A 816 -37.03 -29.51 -11.64
CA VAL A 816 -36.74 -28.74 -12.86
C VAL A 816 -35.72 -27.62 -12.63
N PHE A 817 -35.84 -26.85 -11.54
CA PHE A 817 -34.88 -25.81 -11.16
C PHE A 817 -33.48 -26.37 -10.88
N ALA A 818 -33.39 -27.48 -10.17
CA ALA A 818 -32.13 -28.14 -9.87
C ALA A 818 -31.48 -28.75 -11.14
N TRP A 819 -32.27 -29.32 -12.05
CA TRP A 819 -31.77 -29.78 -13.36
C TRP A 819 -31.26 -28.64 -14.25
N TYR A 820 -31.94 -27.50 -14.29
CA TYR A 820 -31.41 -26.32 -14.98
C TYR A 820 -30.11 -25.82 -14.32
N GLY A 821 -30.03 -25.94 -12.99
CA GLY A 821 -28.80 -25.78 -12.21
C GLY A 821 -27.64 -26.59 -12.78
N GLU A 822 -27.73 -27.93 -12.68
CA GLU A 822 -26.68 -28.86 -13.12
C GLU A 822 -26.35 -28.74 -14.62
N ALA A 823 -27.37 -28.70 -15.49
CA ALA A 823 -27.17 -28.80 -16.93
C ALA A 823 -26.68 -27.50 -17.59
N ILE A 824 -27.14 -26.34 -17.11
CA ILE A 824 -26.95 -25.04 -17.79
C ILE A 824 -26.30 -24.00 -16.89
N SER A 825 -26.93 -23.69 -15.76
CA SER A 825 -26.56 -22.53 -14.94
C SER A 825 -25.16 -22.69 -14.34
N TYR A 826 -24.88 -23.81 -13.66
CA TYR A 826 -23.61 -24.01 -12.97
C TYR A 826 -22.41 -24.07 -13.94
N PRO A 827 -22.46 -24.82 -15.06
CA PRO A 827 -21.40 -24.76 -16.07
C PRO A 827 -21.22 -23.37 -16.70
N TYR A 828 -22.32 -22.67 -17.04
CA TYR A 828 -22.25 -21.33 -17.63
C TYR A 828 -21.50 -20.36 -16.71
N ALA A 829 -21.86 -20.31 -15.42
CA ALA A 829 -21.20 -19.47 -14.44
C ALA A 829 -19.74 -19.86 -14.21
N ALA A 830 -19.40 -21.15 -14.26
CA ALA A 830 -18.01 -21.60 -14.17
C ALA A 830 -17.17 -21.08 -15.35
N ILE A 831 -17.73 -21.05 -16.57
CA ILE A 831 -17.04 -20.57 -17.78
C ILE A 831 -16.88 -19.04 -17.78
N VAL A 832 -17.92 -18.27 -17.47
CA VAL A 832 -17.89 -16.79 -17.59
C VAL A 832 -17.37 -16.05 -16.34
N ARG A 833 -17.15 -16.78 -15.23
CA ARG A 833 -16.83 -16.20 -13.91
C ARG A 833 -15.87 -17.04 -13.06
N GLY A 834 -15.46 -18.21 -13.53
CA GLY A 834 -14.51 -19.08 -12.82
C GLY A 834 -13.04 -18.66 -13.03
N PRO A 835 -12.08 -19.32 -12.36
CA PRO A 835 -10.66 -19.05 -12.52
C PRO A 835 -10.23 -19.17 -13.99
N GLY A 836 -9.57 -18.14 -14.52
CA GLY A 836 -9.22 -17.99 -15.94
C GLY A 836 -10.12 -17.00 -16.69
N SER A 837 -11.32 -16.67 -16.17
CA SER A 837 -12.19 -15.66 -16.79
C SER A 837 -11.62 -14.24 -16.71
N GLU A 838 -10.55 -14.01 -15.94
CA GLU A 838 -9.83 -12.73 -15.86
C GLU A 838 -9.20 -12.29 -17.19
N HIS A 839 -8.99 -13.22 -18.13
CA HIS A 839 -8.48 -12.95 -19.47
C HIS A 839 -9.57 -12.93 -20.56
N LEU A 840 -10.77 -13.40 -20.23
CA LEU A 840 -11.87 -13.63 -21.16
C LEU A 840 -12.57 -12.32 -21.52
N ASN A 841 -12.59 -11.98 -22.81
CA ASN A 841 -13.25 -10.78 -23.31
C ASN A 841 -14.74 -11.06 -23.58
N ALA A 842 -15.66 -10.24 -23.04
CA ALA A 842 -17.10 -10.44 -23.24
C ALA A 842 -17.51 -10.42 -24.72
N LEU A 843 -16.79 -9.66 -25.56
CA LEU A 843 -17.04 -9.56 -27.00
C LEU A 843 -16.72 -10.85 -27.78
N GLU A 844 -15.98 -11.79 -27.20
CA GLU A 844 -15.61 -13.06 -27.83
C GLU A 844 -16.59 -14.20 -27.51
N LEU A 845 -17.60 -13.94 -26.67
CA LEU A 845 -18.57 -14.94 -26.22
C LEU A 845 -19.72 -15.19 -27.20
N GLY A 846 -19.65 -14.71 -28.45
CA GLY A 846 -20.70 -14.90 -29.45
C GLY A 846 -20.98 -16.38 -29.74
N ASP A 847 -19.95 -17.13 -30.13
CA ASP A 847 -20.03 -18.57 -30.38
C ASP A 847 -20.46 -19.36 -29.13
N PHE A 848 -20.00 -18.94 -27.94
CA PHE A 848 -20.41 -19.56 -26.68
C PHE A 848 -21.91 -19.37 -26.40
N HIS A 849 -22.46 -18.17 -26.58
CA HIS A 849 -23.91 -17.93 -26.44
C HIS A 849 -24.75 -18.57 -27.56
N ALA A 850 -24.18 -18.79 -28.76
CA ALA A 850 -24.80 -19.64 -29.77
C ALA A 850 -24.82 -21.12 -29.35
N TYR A 851 -23.74 -21.61 -28.75
CA TYR A 851 -23.64 -22.97 -28.22
C TYR A 851 -24.56 -23.22 -27.03
N VAL A 852 -24.70 -22.27 -26.08
CA VAL A 852 -25.69 -22.32 -24.98
C VAL A 852 -27.11 -22.58 -25.50
N ARG A 853 -27.53 -21.82 -26.52
CA ARG A 853 -28.84 -21.99 -27.16
C ARG A 853 -28.97 -23.35 -27.86
N LYS A 854 -27.94 -23.79 -28.58
CA LYS A 854 -27.90 -25.11 -29.24
C LYS A 854 -27.98 -26.27 -28.24
N HIS A 855 -27.31 -26.16 -27.10
CA HIS A 855 -27.35 -27.18 -26.05
C HIS A 855 -28.70 -27.19 -25.32
N LEU A 856 -29.31 -26.02 -25.05
CA LEU A 856 -30.70 -25.96 -24.58
C LEU A 856 -31.68 -26.62 -25.57
N GLN A 857 -31.55 -26.36 -26.87
CA GLN A 857 -32.38 -27.01 -27.88
C GLN A 857 -32.21 -28.54 -27.90
N LYS A 858 -30.97 -29.04 -27.83
CA LYS A 858 -30.65 -30.47 -27.70
C LYS A 858 -31.38 -31.13 -26.51
N LEU A 859 -31.46 -30.43 -25.37
CA LEU A 859 -32.15 -30.91 -24.17
C LEU A 859 -33.68 -30.79 -24.24
N ILE A 860 -34.20 -29.82 -25.01
CA ILE A 860 -35.63 -29.70 -25.34
C ILE A 860 -36.08 -30.84 -26.27
N ASP A 861 -35.26 -31.16 -27.27
CA ASP A 861 -35.56 -32.19 -28.28
C ASP A 861 -35.39 -33.60 -27.70
N ASN A 862 -34.45 -33.80 -26.78
CA ASN A 862 -34.26 -35.06 -26.08
C ASN A 862 -34.05 -34.88 -24.56
N PRO A 863 -35.12 -34.71 -23.76
CA PRO A 863 -35.02 -34.58 -22.31
C PRO A 863 -34.59 -35.86 -21.60
N THR A 864 -34.53 -37.02 -22.28
CA THR A 864 -34.01 -38.26 -21.68
C THR A 864 -32.51 -38.19 -21.39
N LEU A 865 -31.78 -37.28 -22.04
CA LEU A 865 -30.37 -36.95 -21.74
C LEU A 865 -30.15 -36.46 -20.31
N ILE A 866 -31.21 -36.02 -19.62
CA ILE A 866 -31.18 -35.59 -18.22
C ILE A 866 -32.04 -36.50 -17.34
N LEU A 867 -33.23 -36.90 -17.81
CA LEU A 867 -34.19 -37.62 -16.98
C LEU A 867 -33.94 -39.14 -16.87
N SER A 868 -33.11 -39.73 -17.74
CA SER A 868 -32.74 -41.14 -17.64
C SER A 868 -31.89 -41.41 -16.39
N PRO A 869 -32.12 -42.48 -15.61
CA PRO A 869 -31.19 -42.91 -14.56
C PRO A 869 -29.78 -43.22 -15.10
N ASP A 870 -29.68 -43.57 -16.38
CA ASP A 870 -28.44 -43.83 -17.12
C ASP A 870 -27.90 -42.58 -17.85
N ALA A 871 -28.28 -41.37 -17.43
CA ALA A 871 -27.86 -40.11 -18.06
C ALA A 871 -26.37 -39.82 -17.83
N GLU A 872 -25.56 -39.89 -18.90
CA GLU A 872 -24.15 -39.50 -18.88
C GLU A 872 -24.00 -37.98 -18.69
N PRO A 873 -23.30 -37.49 -17.63
CA PRO A 873 -23.14 -36.06 -17.36
C PRO A 873 -22.59 -35.27 -18.55
N ALA A 874 -21.57 -35.82 -19.23
CA ALA A 874 -20.93 -35.19 -20.39
C ALA A 874 -21.85 -35.04 -21.62
N SER A 875 -22.98 -35.74 -21.64
CA SER A 875 -24.04 -35.57 -22.66
C SER A 875 -25.05 -34.48 -22.27
N ALA A 876 -25.12 -34.12 -21.00
CA ALA A 876 -26.20 -33.37 -20.37
C ALA A 876 -25.78 -31.96 -19.92
N THR A 877 -24.56 -31.80 -19.39
CA THR A 877 -24.03 -30.51 -18.96
C THR A 877 -23.47 -29.69 -20.13
N LEU A 878 -23.60 -28.37 -20.04
CA LEU A 878 -23.18 -27.41 -21.05
C LEU A 878 -21.64 -27.38 -21.24
N ASP A 879 -20.86 -27.74 -20.23
CA ASP A 879 -19.40 -27.83 -20.30
C ASP A 879 -18.87 -29.20 -20.77
N GLY A 880 -19.74 -30.22 -20.88
CA GLY A 880 -19.34 -31.60 -21.11
C GLY A 880 -18.61 -32.25 -19.93
N SER A 881 -18.78 -31.73 -18.70
CA SER A 881 -18.22 -32.32 -17.48
C SER A 881 -18.61 -33.80 -17.32
N VAL A 882 -17.63 -34.62 -16.91
CA VAL A 882 -17.81 -36.08 -16.71
C VAL A 882 -18.47 -36.45 -15.39
N GLU A 883 -18.64 -35.49 -14.48
CA GLU A 883 -19.28 -35.65 -13.18
C GLU A 883 -20.35 -34.57 -12.98
N TRP A 884 -21.43 -34.92 -12.28
CA TRP A 884 -22.42 -33.93 -11.81
C TRP A 884 -21.81 -33.05 -10.71
N ARG A 885 -22.20 -31.77 -10.63
CA ARG A 885 -21.72 -30.84 -9.60
C ARG A 885 -22.28 -31.17 -8.23
N HIS A 886 -23.53 -31.63 -8.17
CA HIS A 886 -24.18 -32.07 -6.93
C HIS A 886 -24.75 -33.50 -7.10
N PRO A 887 -23.90 -34.55 -7.08
CA PRO A 887 -24.35 -35.91 -7.39
C PRO A 887 -25.40 -36.45 -6.40
N ASN A 888 -25.38 -35.98 -5.14
CA ASN A 888 -26.41 -36.32 -4.16
C ASN A 888 -27.79 -35.70 -4.50
N ALA A 889 -27.80 -34.49 -5.09
CA ALA A 889 -29.03 -33.86 -5.54
C ALA A 889 -29.57 -34.59 -6.78
N VAL A 890 -28.70 -34.97 -7.70
CA VAL A 890 -29.05 -35.79 -8.88
C VAL A 890 -29.63 -37.15 -8.48
N ALA A 891 -29.04 -37.83 -7.51
CA ALA A 891 -29.60 -39.07 -6.96
C ALA A 891 -31.02 -38.86 -6.41
N ALA A 892 -31.25 -37.81 -5.59
CA ALA A 892 -32.56 -37.46 -5.07
C ALA A 892 -33.57 -37.07 -6.17
N MET A 893 -33.12 -36.41 -7.24
CA MET A 893 -33.95 -36.09 -8.40
C MET A 893 -34.40 -37.35 -9.16
N HIS A 894 -33.50 -38.31 -9.39
CA HIS A 894 -33.87 -39.60 -10.03
C HIS A 894 -34.73 -40.49 -9.12
N GLU A 895 -34.54 -40.46 -7.80
CA GLU A 895 -35.40 -41.18 -6.84
C GLU A 895 -36.85 -40.65 -6.88
N LEU A 896 -37.01 -39.33 -6.98
CA LEU A 896 -38.32 -38.68 -7.04
C LEU A 896 -38.99 -38.75 -8.42
N ALA A 897 -38.23 -38.73 -9.51
CA ALA A 897 -38.75 -38.61 -10.88
C ALA A 897 -39.86 -39.63 -11.25
N PRO A 898 -39.81 -40.93 -10.89
CA PRO A 898 -40.89 -41.88 -11.16
C PRO A 898 -42.23 -41.53 -10.51
N THR A 899 -42.24 -40.67 -9.49
CA THR A 899 -43.47 -40.22 -8.80
C THR A 899 -44.10 -38.97 -9.41
N MET A 900 -43.43 -38.32 -10.38
CA MET A 900 -43.76 -36.97 -10.85
C MET A 900 -44.34 -36.99 -12.28
N PRO A 901 -45.67 -37.16 -12.47
CA PRO A 901 -46.28 -37.42 -13.79
C PRO A 901 -46.13 -36.28 -14.81
N HIS A 902 -45.79 -35.07 -14.36
CA HIS A 902 -45.64 -33.89 -15.21
C HIS A 902 -44.17 -33.42 -15.36
N LEU A 903 -43.19 -34.14 -14.78
CA LEU A 903 -41.78 -33.69 -14.75
C LEU A 903 -41.20 -33.42 -16.14
N GLN A 904 -41.34 -34.35 -17.09
CA GLN A 904 -40.80 -34.18 -18.44
C GLN A 904 -41.39 -32.97 -19.19
N PRO A 905 -42.72 -32.78 -19.30
CA PRO A 905 -43.25 -31.60 -19.99
C PRO A 905 -42.97 -30.28 -19.24
N LEU A 906 -42.88 -30.28 -17.90
CA LEU A 906 -42.48 -29.10 -17.12
C LEU A 906 -41.01 -28.72 -17.38
N LEU A 907 -40.10 -29.69 -17.43
CA LEU A 907 -38.69 -29.49 -17.78
C LEU A 907 -38.57 -28.86 -19.18
N VAL A 908 -39.31 -29.40 -20.15
CA VAL A 908 -39.36 -28.88 -21.53
C VAL A 908 -39.97 -27.47 -21.58
N ALA A 909 -40.99 -27.18 -20.78
CA ALA A 909 -41.58 -25.83 -20.69
C ALA A 909 -40.59 -24.81 -20.11
N PHE A 910 -39.87 -25.17 -19.03
CA PHE A 910 -38.81 -24.33 -18.45
C PHE A 910 -37.68 -24.10 -19.46
N PHE A 911 -37.17 -25.14 -20.11
CA PHE A 911 -36.08 -25.00 -21.07
C PHE A 911 -36.49 -24.14 -22.27
N LYS A 912 -37.74 -24.21 -22.74
CA LYS A 912 -38.26 -23.32 -23.80
C LYS A 912 -38.35 -21.86 -23.35
N GLY A 913 -38.89 -21.59 -22.16
CA GLY A 913 -38.95 -20.22 -21.60
C GLY A 913 -37.55 -19.62 -21.35
N ALA A 914 -36.60 -20.46 -20.92
CA ALA A 914 -35.19 -20.09 -20.78
C ALA A 914 -34.51 -19.84 -22.13
N LEU A 915 -34.75 -20.68 -23.15
CA LEU A 915 -34.17 -20.54 -24.50
C LEU A 915 -34.61 -19.23 -25.18
N ALA A 916 -35.92 -18.95 -25.21
CA ALA A 916 -36.45 -17.69 -25.75
C ALA A 916 -35.90 -16.46 -24.99
N THR A 917 -35.54 -16.64 -23.72
CA THR A 917 -34.91 -15.58 -22.92
C THR A 917 -33.42 -15.43 -23.23
N TRP A 918 -32.66 -16.52 -23.42
CA TRP A 918 -31.29 -16.46 -23.94
C TRP A 918 -31.22 -15.80 -25.32
N GLU A 919 -32.19 -16.04 -26.20
CA GLU A 919 -32.28 -15.36 -27.50
C GLU A 919 -32.47 -13.85 -27.35
N ARG A 920 -33.40 -13.41 -26.48
CA ARG A 920 -33.64 -11.98 -26.19
C ARG A 920 -32.44 -11.29 -25.53
N PHE A 921 -31.79 -11.96 -24.57
CA PHE A 921 -30.70 -11.38 -23.78
C PHE A 921 -29.30 -11.59 -24.39
N CYS A 922 -29.18 -12.21 -25.58
CA CYS A 922 -27.93 -12.28 -26.35
C CYS A 922 -28.00 -11.54 -27.69
N GLY A 923 -28.95 -10.61 -27.84
CA GLY A 923 -29.18 -9.86 -29.07
C GLY A 923 -27.99 -9.00 -29.55
N GLU A 924 -27.03 -8.68 -28.68
CA GLU A 924 -25.77 -8.02 -29.06
C GLU A 924 -24.86 -8.91 -29.92
N PHE A 925 -25.02 -10.24 -29.84
CA PHE A 925 -24.33 -11.26 -30.65
C PHE A 925 -25.18 -11.75 -31.84
N ALA A 926 -26.10 -10.93 -32.34
CA ALA A 926 -26.87 -11.27 -33.54
C ALA A 926 -25.96 -11.28 -34.80
N PRO A 927 -26.11 -12.24 -35.73
CA PRO A 927 -25.39 -12.24 -36.99
C PRO A 927 -25.59 -10.95 -37.79
N GLY A 928 -24.53 -10.42 -38.39
CA GLY A 928 -24.50 -9.08 -39.01
C GLY A 928 -24.45 -7.91 -38.01
N GLY A 929 -24.46 -8.18 -36.70
CA GLY A 929 -24.31 -7.18 -35.64
C GLY A 929 -22.89 -6.64 -35.53
N ILE A 930 -22.69 -5.60 -34.70
CA ILE A 930 -21.37 -4.95 -34.55
C ILE A 930 -20.31 -5.88 -33.95
N ILE A 931 -20.69 -6.80 -33.05
CA ILE A 931 -19.77 -7.79 -32.46
C ILE A 931 -19.44 -8.87 -33.49
N ASP A 932 -20.44 -9.43 -34.16
CA ASP A 932 -20.28 -10.46 -35.20
C ASP A 932 -19.41 -9.98 -36.37
N THR A 933 -19.62 -8.74 -36.84
CA THR A 933 -18.84 -8.11 -37.92
C THR A 933 -17.54 -7.46 -37.44
N SER A 934 -17.06 -7.73 -36.22
CA SER A 934 -15.80 -7.16 -35.71
C SER A 934 -14.59 -8.01 -36.01
N THR A 935 -13.44 -7.35 -36.18
CA THR A 935 -12.13 -8.02 -36.20
C THR A 935 -11.71 -8.40 -34.78
N ALA A 936 -10.82 -9.39 -34.65
CA ALA A 936 -10.21 -9.72 -33.36
C ALA A 936 -9.43 -8.53 -32.75
N GLN A 937 -8.84 -7.66 -33.59
CA GLN A 937 -8.13 -6.47 -33.14
C GLN A 937 -9.09 -5.40 -32.59
N GLU A 938 -10.26 -5.19 -33.20
CA GLU A 938 -11.29 -4.31 -32.64
C GLU A 938 -11.79 -4.82 -31.28
N ARG A 939 -12.06 -6.12 -31.15
CA ARG A 939 -12.46 -6.72 -29.87
C ARG A 939 -11.39 -6.59 -28.80
N HIS A 940 -10.12 -6.82 -29.13
CA HIS A 940 -9.00 -6.66 -28.22
C HIS A 940 -8.84 -5.19 -27.76
N ARG A 941 -8.98 -4.21 -28.66
CA ARG A 941 -8.97 -2.79 -28.28
C ARG A 941 -10.15 -2.45 -27.36
N ALA A 942 -11.33 -3.00 -27.64
CA ALA A 942 -12.55 -2.83 -26.86
C ALA A 942 -12.73 -3.88 -25.73
N TRP A 943 -11.65 -4.35 -25.11
CA TRP A 943 -11.72 -5.40 -24.08
C TRP A 943 -12.62 -5.00 -22.90
N MET A 944 -13.46 -5.94 -22.47
CA MET A 944 -14.37 -5.77 -21.33
C MET A 944 -14.64 -7.11 -20.64
N GLN A 945 -14.81 -7.10 -19.32
CA GLN A 945 -15.04 -8.32 -18.53
C GLN A 945 -16.42 -8.94 -18.83
N PRO A 946 -16.60 -10.28 -18.71
CA PRO A 946 -17.89 -10.93 -18.97
C PRO A 946 -18.98 -10.58 -17.93
N CYS A 947 -18.56 -10.22 -16.71
CA CYS A 947 -19.43 -10.03 -15.55
C CYS A 947 -19.15 -8.68 -14.86
N ASN A 948 -20.17 -8.09 -14.21
CA ASN A 948 -20.06 -6.76 -13.58
C ASN A 948 -19.50 -6.81 -12.14
N ASP A 949 -18.95 -7.95 -11.73
CA ASP A 949 -18.39 -8.27 -10.40
C ASP A 949 -17.48 -7.18 -9.82
N ALA A 950 -16.71 -6.48 -10.66
CA ALA A 950 -15.85 -5.39 -10.21
C ALA A 950 -16.67 -4.23 -9.60
N CYS A 951 -17.81 -3.90 -10.22
CA CYS A 951 -18.76 -2.87 -9.81
C CYS A 951 -19.66 -3.36 -8.65
N GLU A 952 -20.35 -4.50 -8.82
CA GLU A 952 -21.17 -5.13 -7.78
C GLU A 952 -20.36 -5.33 -6.49
N GLY A 953 -19.13 -5.81 -6.64
CA GLY A 953 -18.21 -6.10 -5.55
C GLY A 953 -17.66 -4.86 -4.85
N ILE A 954 -17.58 -3.68 -5.49
CA ILE A 954 -17.23 -2.44 -4.76
C ILE A 954 -18.46 -1.89 -4.01
N LEU A 955 -19.68 -2.04 -4.55
CA LEU A 955 -20.91 -1.66 -3.84
C LEU A 955 -21.17 -2.55 -2.61
N GLY A 956 -20.95 -3.87 -2.73
CA GLY A 956 -20.94 -4.80 -1.60
C GLY A 956 -19.81 -4.54 -0.59
N THR A 957 -18.71 -3.93 -1.02
CA THR A 957 -17.63 -3.46 -0.13
C THR A 957 -18.02 -2.16 0.57
N TYR A 958 -18.64 -1.20 -0.13
CA TYR A 958 -19.15 0.06 0.43
C TYR A 958 -20.12 -0.22 1.59
N ARG A 959 -21.10 -1.10 1.37
CA ARG A 959 -22.12 -1.50 2.37
C ARG A 959 -21.46 -1.94 3.69
N ARG A 960 -20.61 -2.98 3.63
CA ARG A 960 -19.89 -3.52 4.81
C ARG A 960 -18.92 -2.52 5.44
N PHE A 961 -18.29 -1.68 4.63
CA PHE A 961 -17.38 -0.64 5.13
C PHE A 961 -18.13 0.42 5.93
N TYR A 962 -19.30 0.88 5.47
CA TYR A 962 -20.11 1.88 6.17
C TYR A 962 -20.89 1.32 7.36
N GLU A 963 -21.10 0.02 7.43
CA GLU A 963 -21.56 -0.67 8.64
C GLU A 963 -20.47 -0.67 9.73
N ALA A 964 -19.23 -0.99 9.37
CA ALA A 964 -18.10 -1.03 10.33
C ALA A 964 -17.49 0.35 10.66
N LYS A 965 -17.51 1.31 9.72
CA LYS A 965 -16.81 2.61 9.83
C LYS A 965 -17.73 3.79 9.41
N PRO A 966 -18.92 3.95 10.00
CA PRO A 966 -19.98 4.87 9.54
C PRO A 966 -19.62 6.36 9.54
N SER A 967 -18.58 6.77 10.29
CA SER A 967 -18.12 8.17 10.36
C SER A 967 -17.17 8.58 9.22
N THR A 968 -16.87 7.69 8.28
CA THR A 968 -15.93 7.95 7.19
C THR A 968 -16.59 8.82 6.11
N SER A 969 -15.83 9.73 5.47
CA SER A 969 -16.35 10.50 4.33
C SER A 969 -16.26 9.70 3.02
N GLU A 970 -17.11 10.02 2.04
CA GLU A 970 -17.15 9.29 0.77
C GLU A 970 -15.81 9.39 0.01
N HIS A 971 -15.14 10.55 0.11
CA HIS A 971 -13.81 10.78 -0.45
C HIS A 971 -12.72 9.97 0.28
N GLN A 972 -12.84 9.69 1.58
CA GLN A 972 -11.90 8.81 2.28
C GLN A 972 -12.12 7.33 1.96
N PHE A 973 -13.37 6.90 1.77
CA PHE A 973 -13.67 5.56 1.23
C PHE A 973 -13.07 5.40 -0.17
N ASN A 974 -13.39 6.32 -1.08
CA ASN A 974 -12.88 6.26 -2.45
C ASN A 974 -11.36 6.30 -2.51
N ALA A 975 -10.71 7.20 -1.76
CA ALA A 975 -9.25 7.32 -1.74
C ALA A 975 -8.54 6.05 -1.22
N LEU A 976 -9.14 5.31 -0.28
CA LEU A 976 -8.62 4.01 0.16
C LEU A 976 -8.85 2.93 -0.90
N MET A 977 -10.04 2.89 -1.49
CA MET A 977 -10.47 1.81 -2.38
C MET A 977 -9.87 1.91 -3.78
N THR A 978 -9.69 3.11 -4.34
CA THR A 978 -8.97 3.29 -5.61
C THR A 978 -7.49 2.95 -5.42
N TYR A 979 -6.84 3.48 -4.37
CA TYR A 979 -5.44 3.17 -4.06
C TYR A 979 -5.19 1.66 -3.88
N GLN A 980 -6.15 0.93 -3.30
CA GLN A 980 -6.08 -0.53 -3.16
C GLN A 980 -6.37 -1.28 -4.47
N ARG A 981 -7.51 -1.02 -5.14
CA ARG A 981 -7.93 -1.80 -6.32
C ARG A 981 -7.16 -1.47 -7.59
N ASN A 982 -6.62 -0.26 -7.72
CA ASN A 982 -5.88 0.17 -8.90
C ASN A 982 -4.39 -0.19 -8.83
N GLY A 983 -3.92 -0.85 -7.77
CA GLY A 983 -2.50 -1.19 -7.58
C GLY A 983 -1.61 0.04 -7.39
N THR A 984 -2.18 1.17 -6.98
CA THR A 984 -1.56 2.50 -7.01
C THR A 984 -0.27 2.62 -6.21
N GLU A 985 0.02 1.73 -5.26
CA GLU A 985 1.32 1.72 -4.59
C GLU A 985 2.48 1.54 -5.57
N ASP A 986 2.36 0.65 -6.56
CA ASP A 986 3.46 0.41 -7.51
C ASP A 986 3.67 1.61 -8.44
N PHE A 987 2.57 2.15 -8.99
CA PHE A 987 2.59 3.40 -9.76
C PHE A 987 3.20 4.55 -8.95
N ALA A 988 2.76 4.76 -7.71
CA ALA A 988 3.27 5.84 -6.88
C ALA A 988 4.75 5.66 -6.47
N LYS A 989 5.22 4.41 -6.36
CA LYS A 989 6.60 4.04 -6.03
C LYS A 989 7.57 4.22 -7.20
N HIS A 990 7.12 4.12 -8.45
CA HIS A 990 7.97 4.22 -9.63
C HIS A 990 7.76 5.52 -10.43
N MET A 991 6.53 6.00 -10.54
CA MET A 991 6.16 7.17 -11.37
C MET A 991 5.99 8.48 -10.56
N LEU A 992 5.78 8.40 -9.24
CA LEU A 992 5.54 9.59 -8.37
C LEU A 992 6.54 9.71 -7.20
N ALA A 993 7.72 9.09 -7.32
CA ALA A 993 8.70 9.02 -6.23
C ALA A 993 9.45 10.34 -5.97
N ASP A 994 9.53 11.23 -6.95
CA ASP A 994 10.30 12.47 -6.88
C ASP A 994 9.69 13.52 -5.94
N ASP A 995 10.54 14.45 -5.48
CA ASP A 995 10.15 15.46 -4.49
C ASP A 995 9.08 16.45 -5.01
N ALA A 996 8.89 16.62 -6.33
CA ALA A 996 7.87 17.50 -6.89
C ALA A 996 6.49 16.82 -6.89
N ASN A 997 6.38 15.59 -7.42
CA ASN A 997 5.15 14.80 -7.34
C ASN A 997 4.77 14.53 -5.87
N GLN A 998 5.72 14.16 -5.01
CA GLN A 998 5.50 14.01 -3.57
C GLN A 998 5.04 15.30 -2.88
N GLN A 999 5.46 16.49 -3.35
CA GLN A 999 4.93 17.78 -2.88
C GLN A 999 3.52 18.08 -3.41
N PHE A 1000 3.23 17.72 -4.66
CA PHE A 1000 1.91 17.89 -5.28
C PHE A 1000 0.84 17.07 -4.53
N LEU A 1001 1.08 15.76 -4.32
CA LEU A 1001 0.17 14.89 -3.56
C LEU A 1001 -0.15 15.49 -2.17
N ARG A 1002 0.88 15.92 -1.43
CA ARG A 1002 0.73 16.56 -0.10
C ARG A 1002 -0.01 17.90 -0.15
N ARG A 1003 0.00 18.63 -1.27
CA ARG A 1003 -0.70 19.91 -1.45
C ARG A 1003 -2.17 19.66 -1.76
N GLU A 1004 -2.45 18.80 -2.71
CA GLU A 1004 -3.80 18.50 -3.19
C GLU A 1004 -4.62 17.76 -2.12
N ALA A 1005 -4.02 16.79 -1.42
CA ALA A 1005 -4.67 16.13 -0.27
C ALA A 1005 -5.06 17.10 0.86
N ARG A 1006 -4.30 18.20 1.05
CA ARG A 1006 -4.65 19.28 2.00
C ARG A 1006 -5.75 20.18 1.47
N ARG A 1007 -5.81 20.44 0.15
CA ARG A 1007 -6.95 21.12 -0.50
C ARG A 1007 -8.24 20.35 -0.25
N ILE A 1008 -8.19 19.02 -0.43
CA ILE A 1008 -9.34 18.12 -0.20
C ILE A 1008 -9.71 18.07 1.29
N ASP A 1009 -8.76 17.89 2.22
CA ASP A 1009 -9.00 17.93 3.69
C ASP A 1009 -9.61 19.27 4.17
N GLY A 1010 -9.29 20.39 3.52
CA GLY A 1010 -9.84 21.71 3.83
C GLY A 1010 -11.16 22.06 3.13
N SER A 1011 -11.54 21.32 2.08
CA SER A 1011 -12.63 21.70 1.15
C SER A 1011 -14.04 21.69 1.77
N GLY A 1012 -14.30 20.82 2.75
CA GLY A 1012 -15.64 20.57 3.27
C GLY A 1012 -16.58 19.85 2.30
N LEU A 1013 -16.09 19.19 1.24
CA LEU A 1013 -16.90 18.47 0.23
C LEU A 1013 -17.99 17.57 0.82
N GLU A 1014 -17.67 16.82 1.88
CA GLU A 1014 -18.61 15.93 2.58
C GLU A 1014 -19.84 16.66 3.17
N ARG A 1015 -19.70 17.94 3.54
CA ARG A 1015 -20.81 18.80 3.97
C ARG A 1015 -21.61 19.32 2.77
N LEU A 1016 -20.92 19.72 1.70
CA LEU A 1016 -21.55 20.19 0.46
C LEU A 1016 -22.42 19.09 -0.19
N ARG A 1017 -21.90 17.85 -0.25
CA ARG A 1017 -22.62 16.65 -0.69
C ARG A 1017 -23.94 16.45 0.05
N LYS A 1018 -23.91 16.56 1.39
CA LYS A 1018 -25.08 16.40 2.25
C LYS A 1018 -26.10 17.53 2.10
N SER A 1019 -25.65 18.76 1.86
CA SER A 1019 -26.53 19.89 1.54
C SER A 1019 -27.26 19.64 0.21
N LYS A 1020 -26.52 19.36 -0.87
CA LYS A 1020 -27.09 19.12 -2.20
C LYS A 1020 -28.09 17.96 -2.23
N LEU A 1021 -27.83 16.89 -1.48
CA LEU A 1021 -28.77 15.76 -1.37
C LEU A 1021 -30.09 16.19 -0.70
N ALA A 1022 -30.02 16.87 0.45
CA ALA A 1022 -31.20 17.36 1.15
C ALA A 1022 -31.99 18.42 0.36
N GLU A 1023 -31.30 19.25 -0.42
CA GLU A 1023 -31.90 20.23 -1.34
C GLU A 1023 -32.69 19.54 -2.46
N VAL A 1024 -32.15 18.47 -3.06
CA VAL A 1024 -32.87 17.71 -4.10
C VAL A 1024 -34.02 16.88 -3.51
N GLU A 1025 -33.84 16.26 -2.33
CA GLU A 1025 -34.94 15.58 -1.64
C GLU A 1025 -36.12 16.53 -1.38
N GLN A 1026 -35.86 17.75 -0.91
CA GLN A 1026 -36.89 18.78 -0.73
C GLN A 1026 -37.56 19.18 -2.04
N ALA A 1027 -36.79 19.37 -3.12
CA ALA A 1027 -37.33 19.68 -4.45
C ALA A 1027 -38.22 18.54 -4.99
N THR A 1028 -37.79 17.28 -4.86
CA THR A 1028 -38.57 16.10 -5.27
C THR A 1028 -39.83 15.93 -4.43
N VAL A 1029 -39.80 16.20 -3.12
CA VAL A 1029 -41.01 16.20 -2.28
C VAL A 1029 -41.97 17.31 -2.67
N ALA A 1030 -41.46 18.51 -3.01
CA ALA A 1030 -42.29 19.61 -3.51
C ALA A 1030 -42.95 19.27 -4.87
N GLU A 1031 -42.20 18.65 -5.78
CA GLU A 1031 -42.70 18.20 -7.09
C GLU A 1031 -43.74 17.08 -6.95
N LYS A 1032 -43.48 16.05 -6.13
CA LYS A 1032 -44.45 14.97 -5.85
C LYS A 1032 -45.75 15.53 -5.28
N ARG A 1033 -45.68 16.42 -4.27
CA ARG A 1033 -46.85 17.11 -3.71
C ARG A 1033 -47.58 18.00 -4.71
N ALA A 1034 -46.87 18.61 -5.68
CA ALA A 1034 -47.51 19.36 -6.76
C ALA A 1034 -48.23 18.43 -7.76
N LYS A 1035 -47.63 17.30 -8.12
CA LYS A 1035 -48.26 16.25 -8.96
C LYS A 1035 -49.48 15.63 -8.26
N GLU A 1036 -49.41 15.41 -6.94
CA GLU A 1036 -50.53 14.93 -6.11
C GLU A 1036 -51.70 15.93 -6.08
N ARG A 1037 -51.43 17.22 -5.82
CA ARG A 1037 -52.45 18.28 -5.92
C ARG A 1037 -53.08 18.33 -7.31
N ALA A 1038 -52.27 18.36 -8.37
CA ALA A 1038 -52.78 18.37 -9.74
C ALA A 1038 -53.57 17.10 -10.12
N LYS A 1039 -53.24 15.92 -9.54
CA LYS A 1039 -54.05 14.69 -9.67
C LYS A 1039 -55.38 14.82 -8.91
N ALA A 1040 -55.37 15.32 -7.68
CA ALA A 1040 -56.55 15.52 -6.85
C ALA A 1040 -57.51 16.57 -7.46
N GLU A 1041 -56.99 17.69 -7.96
CA GLU A 1041 -57.73 18.73 -8.68
C GLU A 1041 -58.38 18.18 -9.95
N LYS A 1042 -57.64 17.39 -10.75
CA LYS A 1042 -58.19 16.72 -11.95
C LYS A 1042 -59.27 15.69 -11.59
N LEU A 1043 -59.10 14.95 -10.50
CA LEU A 1043 -60.10 13.99 -10.00
C LEU A 1043 -61.35 14.71 -9.50
N ALA A 1044 -61.20 15.76 -8.68
CA ALA A 1044 -62.31 16.59 -8.20
C ALA A 1044 -63.07 17.25 -9.36
N ALA A 1045 -62.35 17.79 -10.35
CA ALA A 1045 -62.95 18.36 -11.56
C ALA A 1045 -63.67 17.29 -12.43
N LYS A 1046 -63.17 16.04 -12.46
CA LYS A 1046 -63.89 14.94 -13.11
C LYS A 1046 -65.16 14.57 -12.34
N LEU A 1047 -65.07 14.42 -11.02
CA LEU A 1047 -66.20 14.09 -10.15
C LEU A 1047 -67.29 15.16 -10.18
N ALA A 1048 -66.92 16.45 -10.14
CA ALA A 1048 -67.87 17.57 -10.28
C ALA A 1048 -68.60 17.54 -11.63
N LYS A 1049 -67.89 17.26 -12.74
CA LYS A 1049 -68.49 17.10 -14.07
C LYS A 1049 -69.42 15.88 -14.15
N LEU A 1050 -69.09 14.78 -13.47
CA LEU A 1050 -69.96 13.60 -13.40
C LEU A 1050 -71.16 13.80 -12.47
N ALA A 1051 -71.04 14.61 -11.42
CA ALA A 1051 -72.17 15.02 -10.59
C ALA A 1051 -73.19 15.81 -11.40
N GLN A 1052 -72.72 16.79 -12.20
CA GLN A 1052 -73.53 17.66 -13.06
C GLN A 1052 -74.12 16.97 -14.33
N LEU A 1053 -73.67 15.76 -14.68
CA LEU A 1053 -74.20 15.06 -15.85
C LEU A 1053 -75.50 14.32 -15.49
N ASP A 1054 -76.60 14.62 -16.17
CA ASP A 1054 -77.86 13.87 -16.03
C ASP A 1054 -77.64 12.38 -16.38
N LEU A 1055 -78.24 11.48 -15.61
CA LEU A 1055 -78.28 10.06 -15.95
C LEU A 1055 -79.38 9.81 -16.99
N ILE A 1056 -79.02 9.22 -18.14
CA ILE A 1056 -79.98 8.99 -19.22
C ILE A 1056 -80.17 7.49 -19.43
N VAL A 1057 -81.34 6.99 -19.03
CA VAL A 1057 -81.76 5.57 -19.13
C VAL A 1057 -82.73 5.29 -20.30
N ASP A 1058 -82.98 6.28 -21.15
CA ASP A 1058 -83.85 6.19 -22.33
C ASP A 1058 -83.05 5.66 -23.54
N GLU A 1059 -83.37 4.44 -24.00
CA GLU A 1059 -82.69 3.81 -25.13
C GLU A 1059 -82.71 4.65 -26.42
N ALA A 1060 -83.81 5.35 -26.72
CA ALA A 1060 -83.94 6.13 -27.94
C ALA A 1060 -83.03 7.36 -27.89
N ARG A 1061 -82.97 8.02 -26.72
CA ARG A 1061 -82.06 9.14 -26.45
C ARG A 1061 -80.60 8.69 -26.45
N LEU A 1062 -80.29 7.50 -25.94
CA LEU A 1062 -78.95 6.90 -26.01
C LEU A 1062 -78.52 6.53 -27.44
N ARG A 1063 -79.42 5.95 -28.26
CA ARG A 1063 -79.15 5.65 -29.68
C ARG A 1063 -78.81 6.91 -30.49
N ALA A 1064 -79.42 8.04 -30.15
CA ALA A 1064 -79.17 9.34 -30.78
C ALA A 1064 -77.81 9.98 -30.44
N MET A 1065 -77.22 9.69 -29.27
CA MET A 1065 -75.97 10.33 -28.79
C MET A 1065 -74.77 10.15 -29.72
N ASN A 1066 -73.81 11.08 -29.67
CA ASN A 1066 -72.49 10.93 -30.27
C ASN A 1066 -71.50 10.20 -29.33
N VAL A 1067 -70.30 9.87 -29.84
CA VAL A 1067 -69.30 9.08 -29.10
C VAL A 1067 -68.87 9.74 -27.78
N LYS A 1068 -68.77 11.08 -27.72
CA LYS A 1068 -68.35 11.81 -26.50
C LYS A 1068 -69.44 11.78 -25.42
N GLU A 1069 -70.70 11.83 -25.83
CA GLU A 1069 -71.87 11.72 -24.93
C GLU A 1069 -72.03 10.30 -24.39
N LEU A 1070 -71.89 9.27 -25.24
CA LEU A 1070 -71.83 7.87 -24.81
C LEU A 1070 -70.67 7.63 -23.85
N ASP A 1071 -69.49 8.21 -24.10
CA ASP A 1071 -68.37 8.17 -23.16
C ASP A 1071 -68.69 8.89 -21.83
N ALA A 1072 -69.42 10.01 -21.85
CA ALA A 1072 -69.81 10.71 -20.62
C ALA A 1072 -70.78 9.86 -19.78
N GLN A 1073 -71.80 9.27 -20.41
CA GLN A 1073 -72.76 8.37 -19.75
C GLN A 1073 -72.08 7.07 -19.24
N LEU A 1074 -71.14 6.48 -19.99
CA LEU A 1074 -70.36 5.32 -19.52
C LEU A 1074 -69.51 5.62 -18.27
N ASP A 1075 -68.98 6.84 -18.12
CA ASP A 1075 -68.31 7.24 -16.87
C ASP A 1075 -69.31 7.58 -15.74
N LYS A 1076 -70.52 8.05 -16.06
CA LYS A 1076 -71.60 8.28 -15.08
C LYS A 1076 -72.14 6.96 -14.53
N HIS A 1077 -72.44 5.98 -15.38
CA HIS A 1077 -72.85 4.64 -14.93
C HIS A 1077 -71.76 3.98 -14.06
N ARG A 1078 -70.47 4.13 -14.40
CA ARG A 1078 -69.35 3.68 -13.54
C ARG A 1078 -69.16 4.47 -12.24
N SER A 1079 -69.83 5.61 -12.03
CA SER A 1079 -69.73 6.36 -10.77
C SER A 1079 -70.68 5.86 -9.68
N PHE A 1080 -71.67 5.04 -10.05
CA PHE A 1080 -72.42 4.23 -9.09
C PHE A 1080 -71.57 3.02 -8.72
N LYS A 1081 -71.34 2.79 -7.42
CA LYS A 1081 -70.25 1.94 -6.89
C LYS A 1081 -70.33 0.44 -7.19
N GLU A 1082 -71.32 0.00 -7.96
CA GLU A 1082 -71.77 -1.40 -7.98
C GLU A 1082 -71.73 -2.05 -9.37
N ASP A 1083 -71.55 -1.32 -10.47
CA ASP A 1083 -71.45 -1.94 -11.81
C ASP A 1083 -69.99 -2.03 -12.29
N THR A 1084 -69.26 -2.98 -11.70
CA THR A 1084 -67.91 -3.33 -12.11
C THR A 1084 -67.84 -4.04 -13.46
N ALA A 1085 -68.97 -4.39 -14.08
CA ALA A 1085 -68.98 -5.09 -15.37
C ALA A 1085 -68.70 -4.17 -16.57
N ILE A 1086 -68.83 -2.83 -16.42
CA ILE A 1086 -68.68 -1.86 -17.53
C ILE A 1086 -67.20 -1.74 -17.95
N PRO A 1087 -66.78 -2.25 -19.12
CA PRO A 1087 -65.38 -2.23 -19.55
C PRO A 1087 -64.81 -0.83 -19.73
N LEU A 1088 -63.48 -0.70 -19.64
CA LEU A 1088 -62.76 0.56 -19.87
C LEU A 1088 -63.01 1.12 -21.28
N LYS A 1089 -63.05 2.45 -21.40
CA LYS A 1089 -63.31 3.18 -22.65
C LYS A 1089 -62.32 2.85 -23.79
N SER A 1090 -61.11 2.45 -23.43
CA SER A 1090 -60.05 1.97 -24.35
C SER A 1090 -60.41 0.66 -25.04
N HIS A 1091 -61.22 -0.20 -24.42
CA HIS A 1091 -61.57 -1.51 -24.96
C HIS A 1091 -62.78 -1.42 -25.92
N LEU A 1092 -63.58 -0.36 -25.81
CA LEU A 1092 -64.76 -0.10 -26.63
C LEU A 1092 -64.36 0.80 -27.83
N LYS A 1093 -63.82 0.21 -28.88
CA LYS A 1093 -63.15 0.93 -29.99
C LYS A 1093 -64.07 1.74 -30.91
N ASN A 1094 -65.38 1.43 -30.98
CA ASN A 1094 -66.32 2.12 -31.88
C ASN A 1094 -67.67 2.51 -31.22
N LYS A 1095 -68.47 3.35 -31.91
CA LYS A 1095 -69.78 3.82 -31.40
C LYS A 1095 -70.72 2.67 -31.05
N GLY A 1096 -70.79 1.64 -31.89
CA GLY A 1096 -71.68 0.49 -31.70
C GLY A 1096 -71.36 -0.28 -30.42
N GLN A 1097 -70.09 -0.55 -30.16
CA GLN A 1097 -69.62 -1.19 -28.93
C GLN A 1097 -69.94 -0.35 -27.68
N LYS A 1098 -69.67 0.97 -27.73
CA LYS A 1098 -69.99 1.88 -26.60
C LYS A 1098 -71.49 1.97 -26.32
N LEU A 1099 -72.32 1.99 -27.36
CA LEU A 1099 -73.78 2.01 -27.22
C LEU A 1099 -74.33 0.68 -26.70
N ALA A 1100 -73.87 -0.46 -27.23
CA ALA A 1100 -74.31 -1.78 -26.78
C ALA A 1100 -73.98 -2.02 -25.29
N GLU A 1101 -72.77 -1.68 -24.87
CA GLU A 1101 -72.37 -1.77 -23.46
C GLU A 1101 -73.18 -0.82 -22.57
N LEU A 1102 -73.40 0.43 -23.01
CA LEU A 1102 -74.16 1.39 -22.23
C LEU A 1102 -75.63 0.96 -22.06
N LEU A 1103 -76.23 0.35 -23.08
CA LEU A 1103 -77.57 -0.25 -22.97
C LEU A 1103 -77.60 -1.42 -21.97
N GLN A 1104 -76.56 -2.27 -21.93
CA GLN A 1104 -76.43 -3.30 -20.89
C GLN A 1104 -76.25 -2.69 -19.49
N ALA A 1105 -75.41 -1.66 -19.33
CA ALA A 1105 -75.23 -0.94 -18.07
C ALA A 1105 -76.53 -0.26 -17.58
N VAL A 1106 -77.35 0.24 -18.50
CA VAL A 1106 -78.69 0.78 -18.21
C VAL A 1106 -79.65 -0.32 -17.78
N ALA A 1107 -79.67 -1.46 -18.46
CA ALA A 1107 -80.49 -2.61 -18.04
C ALA A 1107 -80.08 -3.11 -16.64
N ARG A 1108 -78.77 -3.29 -16.38
CA ARG A 1108 -78.23 -3.65 -15.06
C ARG A 1108 -78.62 -2.63 -13.98
N TYR A 1109 -78.53 -1.33 -14.28
CA TYR A 1109 -78.95 -0.25 -13.38
C TYR A 1109 -80.46 -0.30 -13.08
N GLN A 1110 -81.30 -0.47 -14.11
CA GLN A 1110 -82.76 -0.54 -13.98
C GLN A 1110 -83.19 -1.75 -13.15
N THR A 1111 -82.65 -2.95 -13.42
CA THR A 1111 -82.97 -4.18 -12.68
C THR A 1111 -82.70 -4.05 -11.17
N ARG A 1112 -81.62 -3.36 -10.79
CA ARG A 1112 -81.30 -3.10 -9.38
C ARG A 1112 -82.25 -2.09 -8.74
N HIS A 1113 -82.58 -1.01 -9.45
CA HIS A 1113 -83.52 0.01 -8.94
C HIS A 1113 -84.96 -0.51 -8.86
N SER A 1114 -85.36 -1.49 -9.68
CA SER A 1114 -86.63 -2.21 -9.49
C SER A 1114 -86.63 -3.17 -8.30
N HIS A 1115 -85.47 -3.66 -7.85
CA HIS A 1115 -85.36 -4.46 -6.63
C HIS A 1115 -85.38 -3.59 -5.37
N ALA A 1116 -84.65 -2.47 -5.36
CA ALA A 1116 -84.57 -1.56 -4.21
C ALA A 1116 -85.92 -0.90 -3.83
N LEU A 1117 -86.93 -0.95 -4.71
CA LEU A 1117 -88.30 -0.50 -4.44
C LEU A 1117 -89.22 -1.61 -3.89
N GLY A 1118 -88.68 -2.82 -3.62
CA GLY A 1118 -89.42 -3.95 -3.06
C GLY A 1118 -89.21 -4.18 -1.56
N ASP A 1119 -88.12 -3.70 -0.98
CA ASP A 1119 -87.66 -4.06 0.38
C ASP A 1119 -87.92 -2.97 1.45
N ASP A 1120 -88.61 -1.87 1.10
CA ASP A 1120 -88.83 -0.69 1.97
C ASP A 1120 -89.94 -0.91 3.05
N GLU A 1121 -90.32 -2.16 3.34
CA GLU A 1121 -91.29 -2.56 4.37
C GLU A 1121 -90.70 -3.45 5.50
N MET A 1122 -89.41 -3.30 5.88
CA MET A 1122 -89.00 -3.63 7.26
C MET A 1122 -87.73 -2.94 7.79
N GLU A 1123 -87.72 -2.75 9.12
CA GLU A 1123 -86.60 -2.26 9.96
C GLU A 1123 -86.27 -0.76 9.98
N SER A 1124 -87.22 0.04 10.50
CA SER A 1124 -86.87 1.28 11.21
C SER A 1124 -86.51 1.01 12.68
N ALA A 1125 -85.24 1.19 13.05
CA ALA A 1125 -84.74 1.83 14.30
C ALA A 1125 -83.44 1.22 14.89
N ALA A 1126 -82.31 1.95 14.79
CA ALA A 1126 -81.38 2.20 15.91
C ALA A 1126 -80.24 3.16 15.51
N HIS A 1127 -79.99 4.20 16.31
CA HIS A 1127 -78.88 5.14 16.12
C HIS A 1127 -78.66 5.93 17.42
N PRO A 1128 -77.44 6.37 17.75
CA PRO A 1128 -76.16 5.65 17.76
C PRO A 1128 -75.55 5.62 19.19
N ASP A 1129 -74.37 5.02 19.39
CA ASP A 1129 -73.48 5.38 20.52
C ASP A 1129 -71.99 5.37 20.12
N GLY A 1130 -71.16 6.15 20.81
CA GLY A 1130 -69.82 6.53 20.39
C GLY A 1130 -68.68 5.78 21.11
N GLY A 1131 -68.13 4.76 20.47
CA GLY A 1131 -66.94 4.04 20.95
C GLY A 1131 -65.62 4.61 20.43
N ASN A 1132 -65.01 5.57 21.12
CA ASN A 1132 -63.64 6.02 20.82
C ASN A 1132 -62.62 4.94 21.24
N MET A 1133 -62.15 4.13 20.30
CA MET A 1133 -61.11 3.12 20.55
C MET A 1133 -59.81 3.46 19.80
N THR A 1134 -58.82 3.96 20.55
CA THR A 1134 -57.53 4.40 20.01
C THR A 1134 -56.60 3.22 19.76
N LEU A 1135 -56.61 2.67 18.53
CA LEU A 1135 -55.67 1.62 18.14
C LEU A 1135 -54.23 2.15 18.08
N GLN A 1136 -53.42 1.75 19.06
CA GLN A 1136 -51.96 1.90 19.00
C GLN A 1136 -51.42 1.16 17.78
N LYS A 1137 -50.57 1.85 17.01
CA LYS A 1137 -49.94 1.32 15.81
C LYS A 1137 -48.53 0.85 16.14
N ASP A 1138 -48.42 -0.30 16.81
CA ASP A 1138 -47.15 -0.99 16.98
C ASP A 1138 -46.71 -1.59 15.63
N CYS A 1139 -45.43 -1.45 15.31
CA CYS A 1139 -44.91 -1.60 13.95
C CYS A 1139 -44.05 -2.87 13.81
N GLU A 1140 -44.63 -3.95 13.26
CA GLU A 1140 -43.86 -5.13 12.86
C GLU A 1140 -44.15 -5.57 11.40
N ASP A 1141 -43.06 -5.91 10.70
CA ASP A 1141 -42.96 -6.74 9.50
C ASP A 1141 -43.89 -6.46 8.30
N ALA A 1142 -43.75 -5.27 7.73
CA ALA A 1142 -44.00 -5.07 6.30
C ALA A 1142 -42.86 -5.69 5.47
N VAL A 1143 -43.10 -6.87 4.88
CA VAL A 1143 -42.26 -7.40 3.79
C VAL A 1143 -42.54 -6.58 2.53
N TYR A 1144 -41.48 -6.01 1.94
CA TYR A 1144 -41.57 -5.30 0.67
C TYR A 1144 -41.64 -6.29 -0.50
N ASP A 1145 -42.85 -6.54 -1.00
CA ASP A 1145 -43.05 -7.10 -2.34
C ASP A 1145 -42.89 -5.96 -3.37
N GLU A 1146 -41.69 -5.81 -3.95
CA GLU A 1146 -41.44 -4.92 -5.10
C GLU A 1146 -41.85 -5.61 -6.43
N GLU A 1147 -43.11 -6.06 -6.51
CA GLU A 1147 -43.72 -6.70 -7.69
C GLU A 1147 -44.88 -5.88 -8.31
N SER A 1148 -44.66 -4.58 -8.56
CA SER A 1148 -45.43 -3.82 -9.57
C SER A 1148 -44.73 -2.52 -9.98
N ASP A 1149 -44.15 -2.49 -11.19
CA ASP A 1149 -44.02 -1.33 -12.11
C ASP A 1149 -43.05 -1.66 -13.28
N TYR A 1150 -43.30 -2.77 -13.99
CA TYR A 1150 -42.58 -3.18 -15.22
C TYR A 1150 -43.53 -3.79 -16.26
N GLU A 1151 -44.58 -3.04 -16.65
CA GLU A 1151 -45.41 -3.29 -17.82
C GLU A 1151 -45.30 -2.13 -18.83
N GLU A 1152 -44.32 -2.18 -19.72
CA GLU A 1152 -44.39 -1.78 -21.16
C GLU A 1152 -43.15 -2.28 -21.92
#